data_AF-A0A5C7RQM4-F1
#
_entry.id   AF-A0A5C7RQM4-F1
#
_cell.length_a   1.000
_cell.length_b   1.000
_cell.length_c   1.000
_cell.angle_alpha   90.00
_cell.angle_beta   90.00
_cell.angle_gamma   90.00
#
_symmetry.space_group_name_H-M   'P 1'
#
loop_
_entity.id
_entity.type
_entity.pdbx_description
1 polymer ?
#
loop_
_entity_poly.entity_id
_entity_poly.type
_entity_poly.pdbx_seq_one_letter_code
_entity_poly.pdbx_strand_id
1 'polypeptide(L)'
;MEAGGGYAWRCRAALALAMLGMTGAVNAGSLPECARLPRQSPSETGACLRRWHPGDVSGRSVVEALLAVSDEYQKKEDFAAAEAVLSCAAAQVESEGDLRNRYEVIRRYGLLDYKREDIPKALDRFECALVLATHLGDRAAIAKQLKNAGSARRRLGDYVTAMEQLQRSLEMMRADHDPGIGQVLNNIADIHRDSNRPEQAEDYYQKALEAFRSTGDVVQSMHVYDSLADLEQNRGDPKASIRLLETALSELQGHGNRTYRLSVYAGLARAALMDGDVGRARRFCADGLALAEEGGLQIPWQLQLQTARADRLDGRLAAAITRLSATLDKIRDANQSRAELLEELGVAMKESGDMAKAFDIITEANAIRLRDLQKKNDQHLLWLSEQSMASERARENTLLRNENRQRTLQLWLILTSAIAVLSIVILIFLRRQQRERLQEATRKAHYDEMIARYRREADALTEGRDILQALLDSRDDALCLVDAEGQLLAVNRAAGRVLTINGASLIGRHLIDAFTDSDSAVLLTTLERMEDSAEQVLNLVTSRGVPLSAKMTQWGRGDGRVVIELRDSTMPVEGVSYASDEAVQPTSIGDAAATEAQVRERFRDELVDLMLALIETWERATGSSRIELAQKSRIWRVNIDDGRLRARAMERYLAVAKLPRNPRWRDVLRTAYFVLSQCAMEVEAREGLQRRVDTVLAYTRRNAPA
;
A
#
# COMPACT_ATOMS: atom_id res chain seq x y z
N MET A 1 39.20 -5.29 7.98
CA MET A 1 39.25 -5.66 6.55
C MET A 1 38.19 -6.74 6.29
N GLU A 2 36.91 -6.42 6.49
CA GLU A 2 35.77 -7.26 6.07
C GLU A 2 34.60 -6.30 5.80
N ALA A 3 34.64 -5.67 4.63
CA ALA A 3 33.56 -4.80 4.16
C ALA A 3 33.58 -4.72 2.62
N GLY A 4 33.95 -5.78 1.89
CA GLY A 4 34.05 -5.74 0.43
C GLY A 4 32.73 -6.04 -0.28
N GLY A 5 32.11 -7.18 0.06
CA GLY A 5 31.01 -7.75 -0.75
C GLY A 5 29.63 -7.10 -0.61
N GLY A 6 29.43 -6.19 0.34
CA GLY A 6 28.14 -5.49 0.52
C GLY A 6 27.90 -4.36 -0.50
N TYR A 7 28.97 -3.79 -1.04
CA TYR A 7 28.91 -2.54 -1.82
C TYR A 7 28.67 -2.77 -3.31
N ALA A 8 29.17 -3.87 -3.88
CA ALA A 8 29.01 -4.20 -5.30
C ALA A 8 27.54 -4.36 -5.71
N TRP A 9 26.73 -5.02 -4.88
CA TRP A 9 25.30 -5.24 -5.17
C TRP A 9 24.49 -3.94 -5.28
N ARG A 10 24.75 -2.96 -4.39
CA ARG A 10 24.00 -1.69 -4.37
C ARG A 10 24.34 -0.80 -5.55
N CYS A 11 25.60 -0.81 -5.99
CA CYS A 11 25.97 -0.04 -7.19
C CYS A 11 25.46 -0.70 -8.47
N ARG A 12 25.40 -2.04 -8.55
CA ARG A 12 24.72 -2.75 -9.66
C ARG A 12 23.21 -2.51 -9.71
N ALA A 13 22.54 -2.44 -8.55
CA ALA A 13 21.11 -2.08 -8.48
C ALA A 13 20.85 -0.63 -8.90
N ALA A 14 21.73 0.31 -8.51
CA ALA A 14 21.68 1.70 -8.97
C ALA A 14 21.94 1.82 -10.48
N LEU A 15 22.84 1.00 -11.03
CA LEU A 15 23.15 0.92 -12.47
C LEU A 15 21.96 0.40 -13.29
N ALA A 16 21.26 -0.63 -12.79
CA ALA A 16 20.03 -1.14 -13.41
C ALA A 16 18.91 -0.09 -13.43
N LEU A 17 18.74 0.67 -12.34
CA LEU A 17 17.76 1.76 -12.26
C LEU A 17 18.12 2.95 -13.17
N ALA A 18 19.40 3.30 -13.25
CA ALA A 18 19.92 4.34 -14.15
C ALA A 18 19.78 3.94 -15.63
N MET A 19 20.05 2.68 -15.98
CA MET A 19 19.92 2.14 -17.34
C MET A 19 18.47 2.08 -17.81
N LEU A 20 17.50 1.92 -16.90
CA LEU A 20 16.06 1.88 -17.18
C LEU A 20 15.36 3.26 -17.19
N GLY A 21 16.09 4.36 -16.99
CA GLY A 21 15.50 5.70 -16.92
C GLY A 21 14.54 5.89 -15.74
N MET A 22 14.53 4.96 -14.78
CA MET A 22 13.70 5.03 -13.58
C MET A 22 14.44 5.81 -12.51
N THR A 23 14.49 7.13 -12.65
CA THR A 23 14.88 8.06 -11.57
C THR A 23 13.75 8.17 -10.53
N GLY A 24 13.41 7.05 -9.92
CA GLY A 24 12.58 7.04 -8.71
C GLY A 24 13.41 7.53 -7.54
N ALA A 25 13.31 8.82 -7.22
CA ALA A 25 13.72 9.49 -5.98
C ALA A 25 14.71 8.71 -5.09
N VAL A 26 15.91 8.44 -5.59
CA VAL A 26 17.07 8.27 -4.71
C VAL A 26 17.38 9.67 -4.22
N ASN A 27 17.30 9.90 -2.90
CA ASN A 27 17.55 11.19 -2.25
C ASN A 27 18.60 12.01 -3.04
N ALA A 28 18.17 13.13 -3.61
CA ALA A 28 18.97 13.99 -4.48
C ALA A 28 20.17 14.67 -3.76
N GLY A 29 20.56 14.18 -2.59
CA GLY A 29 21.64 14.72 -1.76
C GLY A 29 22.59 13.69 -1.14
N SER A 30 22.45 12.38 -1.39
CA SER A 30 23.39 11.37 -0.84
C SER A 30 24.23 10.72 -1.94
N LEU A 31 25.55 10.89 -1.86
CA LEU A 31 26.53 10.21 -2.71
C LEU A 31 26.30 8.68 -2.73
N PRO A 32 26.45 8.01 -3.89
CA PRO A 32 26.38 6.56 -3.94
C PRO A 32 27.47 5.95 -3.04
N GLU A 33 27.13 4.88 -2.33
CA GLU A 33 27.99 4.33 -1.27
C GLU A 33 29.36 3.86 -1.79
N CYS A 34 29.42 3.38 -3.04
CA CYS A 34 30.68 3.03 -3.71
C CYS A 34 31.58 4.25 -4.01
N ALA A 35 31.07 5.48 -3.96
CA ALA A 35 31.83 6.71 -4.18
C ALA A 35 32.53 7.25 -2.91
N ARG A 36 32.44 6.51 -1.79
CA ARG A 36 33.15 6.85 -0.56
C ARG A 36 34.64 6.56 -0.74
N LEU A 37 35.43 7.64 -0.72
CA LEU A 37 36.89 7.58 -0.68
C LEU A 37 37.37 7.49 0.78
N PRO A 38 38.49 6.81 1.05
CA PRO A 38 39.06 6.73 2.40
C PRO A 38 39.42 8.13 2.91
N ARG A 39 38.98 8.47 4.13
CA ARG A 39 39.35 9.72 4.80
C ARG A 39 40.71 9.54 5.49
N GLN A 40 41.66 10.41 5.20
CA GLN A 40 42.96 10.49 5.90
C GLN A 40 43.00 11.69 6.83
N SER A 41 43.86 11.64 7.85
CA SER A 41 44.07 12.77 8.76
C SER A 41 44.80 13.93 8.03
N PRO A 42 44.56 15.20 8.42
CA PRO A 42 45.22 16.35 7.79
C PRO A 42 46.76 16.28 7.78
N SER A 43 47.36 15.68 8.81
CA SER A 43 48.82 15.45 8.89
C SER A 43 49.31 14.47 7.83
N GLU A 44 48.55 13.42 7.54
CA GLU A 44 48.85 12.43 6.49
C GLU A 44 48.67 13.04 5.10
N THR A 45 47.61 13.86 4.92
CA THR A 45 47.34 14.60 3.68
C THR A 45 48.51 15.52 3.30
N GLY A 46 49.04 16.29 4.25
CA GLY A 46 50.19 17.18 4.02
C GLY A 46 51.51 16.44 3.80
N ALA A 47 51.73 15.32 4.50
CA ALA A 47 52.92 14.49 4.29
C ALA A 47 52.93 13.84 2.89
N CYS A 48 51.76 13.44 2.41
CA CYS A 48 51.61 12.81 1.10
C CYS A 48 51.92 13.79 -0.06
N LEU A 49 51.44 15.03 0.02
CA LEU A 49 51.75 16.06 -0.98
C LEU A 49 53.23 16.39 -1.05
N ARG A 50 53.92 16.41 0.11
CA ARG A 50 55.38 16.56 0.15
C ARG A 50 56.12 15.36 -0.42
N ARG A 51 55.56 14.15 -0.31
CA ARG A 51 56.22 12.95 -0.86
C ARG A 51 56.19 12.92 -2.39
N TRP A 52 55.05 13.26 -2.99
CA TRP A 52 54.84 13.09 -4.43
C TRP A 52 55.01 14.36 -5.24
N HIS A 53 55.12 15.53 -4.60
CA HIS A 53 55.38 16.83 -5.19
C HIS A 53 54.71 17.02 -6.57
N PRO A 54 53.39 17.29 -6.60
CA PRO A 54 52.65 17.42 -7.85
C PRO A 54 52.99 18.74 -8.61
N GLY A 55 54.26 18.95 -8.96
CA GLY A 55 54.78 20.02 -9.81
C GLY A 55 54.20 21.42 -9.61
N ASP A 56 54.26 22.23 -10.66
CA ASP A 56 53.51 23.50 -10.73
C ASP A 56 52.04 23.19 -11.06
N VAL A 57 51.14 23.59 -10.16
CA VAL A 57 49.71 23.36 -10.28
C VAL A 57 48.99 24.51 -11.03
N SER A 58 49.74 25.42 -11.66
CA SER A 58 49.17 26.54 -12.42
C SER A 58 48.14 26.08 -13.46
N GLY A 59 46.86 26.31 -13.16
CA GLY A 59 45.73 25.97 -14.03
C GLY A 59 45.16 24.54 -13.92
N ARG A 60 45.66 23.70 -12.99
CA ARG A 60 45.13 22.35 -12.73
C ARG A 60 44.73 22.19 -11.26
N SER A 61 43.87 21.22 -10.95
CA SER A 61 43.64 20.85 -9.56
C SER A 61 44.81 20.00 -9.02
N VAL A 62 45.06 20.03 -7.71
CA VAL A 62 46.06 19.17 -7.07
C VAL A 62 45.76 17.69 -7.34
N VAL A 63 44.48 17.32 -7.39
CA VAL A 63 44.02 15.97 -7.75
C VAL A 63 44.48 15.62 -9.17
N GLU A 64 44.20 16.46 -10.16
CA GLU A 64 44.59 16.21 -11.56
C GLU A 64 46.11 16.02 -11.72
N ALA A 65 46.90 16.83 -11.01
CA ALA A 65 48.36 16.69 -11.02
C ALA A 65 48.82 15.36 -10.40
N LEU A 66 48.22 14.94 -9.28
CA LEU A 66 48.50 13.63 -8.67
C LEU A 66 48.05 12.47 -9.57
N LEU A 67 46.92 12.58 -10.26
CA LEU A 67 46.47 11.55 -11.21
C LEU A 67 47.48 11.37 -12.36
N ALA A 68 48.08 12.46 -12.86
CA ALA A 68 49.13 12.39 -13.87
C ALA A 68 50.40 11.69 -13.34
N VAL A 69 50.79 11.95 -12.08
CA VAL A 69 51.90 11.25 -11.42
C VAL A 69 51.59 9.75 -11.29
N SER A 70 50.36 9.38 -10.92
CA SER A 70 49.95 7.97 -10.88
C SER A 70 50.01 7.31 -12.26
N ASP A 71 49.52 7.98 -13.30
CA ASP A 71 49.58 7.47 -14.68
C ASP A 71 51.03 7.22 -15.13
N GLU A 72 52.00 8.02 -14.68
CA GLU A 72 53.43 7.82 -14.98
C GLU A 72 54.00 6.58 -14.27
N TYR A 73 53.67 6.37 -12.98
CA TYR A 73 54.06 5.15 -12.28
C TYR A 73 53.40 3.90 -12.87
N GLN A 74 52.16 4.01 -13.35
CA GLN A 74 51.49 2.92 -14.07
C GLN A 74 52.17 2.57 -15.39
N LYS A 75 52.74 3.54 -16.12
CA LYS A 75 53.52 3.26 -17.35
C LYS A 75 54.84 2.55 -17.04
N LYS A 76 55.42 2.83 -15.87
CA LYS A 76 56.63 2.16 -15.36
C LYS A 76 56.33 0.81 -14.69
N GLU A 77 55.06 0.40 -14.64
CA GLU A 77 54.58 -0.80 -13.96
C GLU A 77 54.86 -0.84 -12.44
N ASP A 78 55.22 0.31 -11.85
CA ASP A 78 55.31 0.47 -10.39
C ASP A 78 53.90 0.73 -9.84
N PHE A 79 53.13 -0.35 -9.77
CA PHE A 79 51.74 -0.24 -9.35
C PHE A 79 51.62 0.16 -7.87
N ALA A 80 52.60 -0.15 -7.02
CA ALA A 80 52.57 0.19 -5.60
C ALA A 80 52.69 1.70 -5.40
N ALA A 81 53.64 2.34 -6.07
CA ALA A 81 53.73 3.80 -6.09
C ALA A 81 52.49 4.43 -6.71
N ALA A 82 51.99 3.89 -7.83
CA ALA A 82 50.77 4.39 -8.46
C ALA A 82 49.56 4.38 -7.51
N GLU A 83 49.37 3.32 -6.72
CA GLU A 83 48.31 3.21 -5.72
C GLU A 83 48.48 4.21 -4.57
N ALA A 84 49.71 4.38 -4.08
CA ALA A 84 50.02 5.35 -3.03
C ALA A 84 49.72 6.79 -3.49
N VAL A 85 50.02 7.11 -4.75
CA VAL A 85 49.67 8.40 -5.36
C VAL A 85 48.15 8.56 -5.50
N LEU A 86 47.42 7.52 -5.93
CA LEU A 86 45.95 7.58 -6.00
C LEU A 86 45.31 7.73 -4.61
N SER A 87 45.89 7.11 -3.59
CA SER A 87 45.47 7.29 -2.20
C SER A 87 45.67 8.73 -1.74
N CYS A 88 46.78 9.33 -2.16
CA CYS A 88 47.04 10.76 -2.01
C CYS A 88 45.95 11.61 -2.66
N ALA A 89 45.66 11.34 -3.94
CA ALA A 89 44.67 12.07 -4.71
C ALA A 89 43.28 11.95 -4.08
N ALA A 90 42.91 10.75 -3.62
CA ALA A 90 41.67 10.48 -2.92
C ALA A 90 41.53 11.31 -1.62
N ALA A 91 42.62 11.49 -0.89
CA ALA A 91 42.64 12.30 0.33
C ALA A 91 42.49 13.81 0.08
N GLN A 92 42.79 14.31 -1.13
CA GLN A 92 42.59 15.71 -1.52
C GLN A 92 41.17 16.04 -1.98
N VAL A 93 40.30 15.03 -2.14
CA VAL A 93 38.92 15.25 -2.58
C VAL A 93 38.09 15.75 -1.39
N GLU A 94 38.03 17.07 -1.22
CA GLU A 94 37.29 17.71 -0.13
C GLU A 94 35.78 17.80 -0.42
N SER A 95 34.97 17.52 0.61
CA SER A 95 33.48 17.59 0.64
C SER A 95 32.69 16.53 -0.16
N GLU A 96 31.39 16.44 0.13
CA GLU A 96 30.42 15.60 -0.59
C GLU A 96 30.04 16.15 -1.98
N GLY A 97 30.55 17.33 -2.38
CA GLY A 97 30.18 18.02 -3.62
C GLY A 97 31.12 17.81 -4.82
N ASP A 98 32.37 17.36 -4.62
CA ASP A 98 33.34 17.19 -5.71
C ASP A 98 33.18 15.85 -6.44
N LEU A 99 32.03 15.66 -7.06
CA LEU A 99 31.68 14.46 -7.83
C LEU A 99 32.65 14.21 -8.99
N ARG A 100 33.23 15.27 -9.58
CA ARG A 100 34.13 15.15 -10.74
C ARG A 100 35.48 14.56 -10.35
N ASN A 101 36.12 15.08 -9.31
CA ASN A 101 37.40 14.51 -8.86
C ASN A 101 37.20 13.12 -8.25
N ARG A 102 36.06 12.85 -7.57
CA ARG A 102 35.69 11.48 -7.15
C ARG A 102 35.63 10.52 -8.32
N TYR A 103 34.93 10.91 -9.38
CA TYR A 103 34.84 10.12 -10.62
C TYR A 103 36.24 9.80 -11.17
N GLU A 104 37.10 10.81 -11.33
CA GLU A 104 38.43 10.59 -11.92
C GLU A 104 39.32 9.69 -11.04
N VAL A 105 39.33 9.90 -9.72
CA VAL A 105 40.08 9.05 -8.78
C VAL A 105 39.60 7.60 -8.85
N ILE A 106 38.29 7.36 -8.78
CA ILE A 106 37.71 6.01 -8.81
C ILE A 106 37.98 5.32 -10.15
N ARG A 107 37.83 6.05 -11.26
CA ARG A 107 38.16 5.54 -12.60
C ARG A 107 39.63 5.14 -12.70
N ARG A 108 40.55 5.94 -12.17
CA ARG A 108 42.00 5.65 -12.19
C ARG A 108 42.35 4.45 -11.33
N TYR A 109 41.70 4.31 -10.19
CA TYR A 109 41.76 3.10 -9.38
C TYR A 109 41.25 1.88 -10.15
N GLY A 110 40.19 2.00 -10.94
CA GLY A 110 39.69 0.90 -11.79
C GLY A 110 40.71 0.50 -12.87
N LEU A 111 41.35 1.48 -13.52
CA LEU A 111 42.41 1.21 -14.50
C LEU A 111 43.64 0.54 -13.87
N LEU A 112 44.02 0.95 -12.65
CA LEU A 112 45.12 0.34 -11.92
C LEU A 112 44.84 -1.12 -11.57
N ASP A 113 43.64 -1.42 -11.04
CA ASP A 113 43.23 -2.79 -10.73
C ASP A 113 43.16 -3.65 -12.00
N TYR A 114 42.66 -3.09 -13.10
CA TYR A 114 42.61 -3.78 -14.39
C TYR A 114 44.02 -4.19 -14.86
N LYS A 115 45.00 -3.27 -14.74
CA LYS A 115 46.42 -3.53 -15.07
C LYS A 115 47.07 -4.56 -14.15
N ARG A 116 46.66 -4.63 -12.87
CA ARG A 116 47.12 -5.63 -11.89
C ARG A 116 46.46 -7.00 -12.03
N GLU A 117 45.56 -7.15 -12.99
CA GLU A 117 44.71 -8.33 -13.17
C GLU A 117 43.78 -8.61 -11.98
N ASP A 118 43.37 -7.58 -11.25
CA ASP A 118 42.29 -7.66 -10.26
C ASP A 118 40.96 -7.25 -10.91
N ILE A 119 40.48 -8.11 -11.81
CA ILE A 119 39.37 -7.79 -12.72
C ILE A 119 38.03 -7.58 -12.01
N PRO A 120 37.64 -8.38 -11.00
CA PRO A 120 36.42 -8.12 -10.25
C PRO A 120 36.41 -6.73 -9.60
N LYS A 121 37.52 -6.34 -8.98
CA LYS A 121 37.66 -5.03 -8.31
C LYS A 121 37.70 -3.87 -9.31
N ALA A 122 38.35 -4.07 -10.45
CA ALA A 122 38.33 -3.12 -11.56
C ALA A 122 36.90 -2.89 -12.07
N LEU A 123 36.12 -3.95 -12.27
CA LEU A 123 34.73 -3.88 -12.71
C LEU A 123 33.89 -3.06 -11.73
N ASP A 124 33.97 -3.36 -10.43
CA ASP A 124 33.21 -2.62 -9.41
C ASP A 124 33.54 -1.11 -9.40
N ARG A 125 34.81 -0.76 -9.61
CA ARG A 125 35.26 0.63 -9.73
C ARG A 125 34.77 1.30 -11.02
N PHE A 126 34.77 0.60 -12.15
CA PHE A 126 34.20 1.11 -13.40
C PHE A 126 32.69 1.29 -13.31
N GLU A 127 31.97 0.37 -12.67
CA GLU A 127 30.53 0.49 -12.41
C GLU A 127 30.22 1.66 -11.47
N CYS A 128 31.03 1.86 -10.43
CA CYS A 128 30.92 3.04 -9.57
C CYS A 128 31.17 4.35 -10.35
N ALA A 129 32.24 4.40 -11.15
CA ALA A 129 32.53 5.55 -12.00
C ALA A 129 31.41 5.80 -13.02
N LEU A 130 30.75 4.76 -13.54
CA LEU A 130 29.60 4.89 -14.44
C LEU A 130 28.40 5.53 -13.73
N VAL A 131 28.11 5.14 -12.50
CA VAL A 131 27.06 5.77 -11.67
C VAL A 131 27.39 7.25 -11.44
N LEU A 132 28.64 7.58 -11.09
CA LEU A 132 29.06 8.97 -10.90
C LEU A 132 28.98 9.80 -12.18
N ALA A 133 29.42 9.25 -13.32
CA ALA A 133 29.27 9.91 -14.62
C ALA A 133 27.81 10.18 -14.97
N THR A 134 26.92 9.26 -14.61
CA THR A 134 25.47 9.42 -14.80
C THR A 134 24.91 10.55 -13.93
N HIS A 135 25.31 10.64 -12.66
CA HIS A 135 24.93 11.75 -11.78
C HIS A 135 25.46 13.10 -12.26
N LEU A 136 26.66 13.11 -12.86
CA LEU A 136 27.24 14.31 -13.47
C LEU A 136 26.56 14.70 -14.79
N GLY A 137 25.75 13.81 -15.39
CA GLY A 137 25.22 14.01 -16.74
C GLY A 137 26.29 14.04 -17.83
N ASP A 138 27.50 13.56 -17.54
CA ASP A 138 28.62 13.59 -18.50
C ASP A 138 28.53 12.37 -19.43
N ARG A 139 27.97 12.63 -20.62
CA ARG A 139 27.74 11.62 -21.65
C ARG A 139 29.03 10.96 -22.16
N ALA A 140 30.12 11.73 -22.31
CA ALA A 140 31.41 11.19 -22.74
C ALA A 140 32.05 10.31 -21.66
N ALA A 141 31.94 10.71 -20.39
CA ALA A 141 32.36 9.90 -19.25
C ALA A 141 31.57 8.60 -19.12
N ILE A 142 30.25 8.63 -19.36
CA ILE A 142 29.37 7.45 -19.39
C ILE A 142 29.85 6.48 -20.48
N ALA A 143 30.06 6.96 -21.72
CA ALA A 143 30.52 6.12 -22.82
C ALA A 143 31.89 5.48 -22.52
N LYS A 144 32.84 6.24 -21.95
CA LYS A 144 34.14 5.71 -21.51
C LYS A 144 34.02 4.63 -20.44
N GLN A 145 33.12 4.78 -19.45
CA GLN A 145 32.96 3.77 -18.41
C GLN A 145 32.22 2.53 -18.89
N LEU A 146 31.27 2.66 -19.81
CA LEU A 146 30.66 1.50 -20.48
C LEU A 146 31.71 0.67 -21.21
N LYS A 147 32.65 1.32 -21.91
CA LYS A 147 33.78 0.62 -22.55
C LYS A 147 34.66 -0.11 -21.52
N ASN A 148 35.04 0.57 -20.43
CA ASN A 148 35.91 -0.01 -19.41
C ASN A 148 35.24 -1.20 -18.68
N ALA A 149 33.97 -1.04 -18.29
CA ALA A 149 33.18 -2.10 -17.67
C ALA A 149 32.97 -3.29 -18.64
N GLY A 150 32.67 -3.01 -19.91
CA GLY A 150 32.57 -4.04 -20.95
C GLY A 150 33.87 -4.82 -21.15
N SER A 151 35.02 -4.12 -21.15
CA SER A 151 36.33 -4.78 -21.23
C SER A 151 36.62 -5.65 -19.99
N ALA A 152 36.26 -5.19 -18.79
CA ALA A 152 36.39 -6.00 -17.58
C ALA A 152 35.46 -7.22 -17.58
N ARG A 153 34.22 -7.08 -18.05
CA ARG A 153 33.28 -8.19 -18.22
C ARG A 153 33.74 -9.22 -19.24
N ARG A 154 34.33 -8.79 -20.36
CA ARG A 154 34.99 -9.71 -21.32
C ARG A 154 36.05 -10.56 -20.62
N ARG A 155 36.92 -9.93 -19.81
CA ARG A 155 37.96 -10.65 -19.06
C ARG A 155 37.41 -11.62 -18.01
N LEU A 156 36.17 -11.41 -17.54
CA LEU A 156 35.45 -12.32 -16.66
C LEU A 156 34.57 -13.33 -17.42
N GLY A 157 34.62 -13.38 -18.75
CA GLY A 157 33.83 -14.31 -19.57
C GLY A 157 32.35 -13.94 -19.76
N ASP A 158 31.89 -12.80 -19.22
CA ASP A 158 30.52 -12.28 -19.42
C ASP A 158 30.41 -11.55 -20.76
N TYR A 159 30.55 -12.31 -21.85
CA TYR A 159 30.58 -11.78 -23.22
C TYR A 159 29.27 -11.12 -23.64
N VAL A 160 28.12 -11.60 -23.14
CA VAL A 160 26.80 -11.05 -23.48
C VAL A 160 26.69 -9.63 -22.95
N THR A 161 26.88 -9.42 -21.64
CA THR A 161 26.76 -8.08 -21.06
C THR A 161 27.90 -7.17 -21.53
N ALA A 162 29.11 -7.72 -21.75
CA ALA A 162 30.21 -6.97 -22.32
C ALA A 162 29.86 -6.40 -23.72
N MET A 163 29.27 -7.24 -24.58
CA MET A 163 28.84 -6.82 -25.92
C MET A 163 27.78 -5.72 -25.85
N GLU A 164 26.76 -5.87 -25.01
CA GLU A 164 25.71 -4.85 -24.82
C GLU A 164 26.30 -3.50 -24.39
N GLN A 165 27.20 -3.51 -23.39
CA GLN A 165 27.83 -2.28 -22.89
C GLN A 165 28.76 -1.64 -23.92
N LEU A 166 29.54 -2.44 -24.66
CA LEU A 166 30.42 -1.94 -25.71
C LEU A 166 29.63 -1.39 -26.90
N GLN A 167 28.54 -2.03 -27.32
CA GLN A 167 27.67 -1.53 -28.38
C GLN A 167 27.05 -0.18 -27.98
N ARG A 168 26.53 -0.07 -26.74
CA ARG A 168 26.01 1.21 -26.24
C ARG A 168 27.08 2.29 -26.16
N SER A 169 28.30 1.94 -25.72
CA SER A 169 29.45 2.85 -25.75
C SER A 169 29.76 3.33 -27.17
N LEU A 170 29.79 2.41 -28.14
CA LEU A 170 30.06 2.68 -29.55
C LEU A 170 29.01 3.61 -30.15
N GLU A 171 27.72 3.37 -29.89
CA GLU A 171 26.63 4.22 -30.35
C GLU A 171 26.75 5.65 -29.82
N MET A 172 27.04 5.79 -28.52
CA MET A 172 27.23 7.09 -27.89
C MET A 172 28.44 7.83 -28.48
N MET A 173 29.59 7.15 -28.59
CA MET A 173 30.81 7.72 -29.13
C MET A 173 30.69 8.09 -30.61
N ARG A 174 29.95 7.30 -31.41
CA ARG A 174 29.65 7.65 -32.82
C ARG A 174 28.82 8.92 -32.93
N ALA A 175 27.75 9.02 -32.14
CA ALA A 175 26.90 10.21 -32.14
C ALA A 175 27.68 11.48 -31.71
N ASP A 176 28.64 11.31 -30.80
CA ASP A 176 29.46 12.41 -30.27
C ASP A 176 30.73 12.65 -31.10
N HIS A 177 30.94 11.91 -32.19
CA HIS A 177 32.15 11.93 -33.03
C HIS A 177 33.44 11.76 -32.22
N ASP A 178 33.40 10.93 -31.18
CA ASP A 178 34.52 10.70 -30.27
C ASP A 178 35.64 9.92 -31.00
N PRO A 179 36.89 10.42 -31.03
CA PRO A 179 38.01 9.73 -31.68
C PRO A 179 38.37 8.39 -31.01
N GLY A 180 37.86 8.11 -29.81
CA GLY A 180 38.09 6.90 -29.03
C GLY A 180 37.32 5.66 -29.49
N ILE A 181 36.51 5.73 -30.56
CA ILE A 181 35.72 4.59 -31.08
C ILE A 181 36.58 3.35 -31.40
N GLY A 182 37.83 3.54 -31.83
CA GLY A 182 38.73 2.44 -32.18
C GLY A 182 38.95 1.46 -31.02
N GLN A 183 39.04 1.94 -29.78
CA GLN A 183 39.23 1.08 -28.60
C GLN A 183 37.98 0.24 -28.30
N VAL A 184 36.79 0.78 -28.58
CA VAL A 184 35.53 0.04 -28.42
C VAL A 184 35.44 -1.06 -29.48
N LEU A 185 35.76 -0.74 -30.74
CA LEU A 185 35.79 -1.69 -31.85
C LEU A 185 36.80 -2.82 -31.60
N ASN A 186 37.99 -2.50 -31.10
CA ASN A 186 38.99 -3.50 -30.71
C ASN A 186 38.49 -4.45 -29.62
N ASN A 187 37.82 -3.92 -28.58
CA ASN A 187 37.24 -4.77 -27.54
C ASN A 187 36.09 -5.66 -28.06
N ILE A 188 35.31 -5.19 -29.04
CA ILE A 188 34.27 -6.00 -29.69
C ILE A 188 34.93 -7.11 -30.53
N ALA A 189 35.99 -6.80 -31.26
CA ALA A 189 36.79 -7.77 -31.99
C ALA A 189 37.37 -8.86 -31.06
N ASP A 190 37.92 -8.45 -29.91
CA ASP A 190 38.38 -9.37 -28.88
C ASP A 190 37.27 -10.33 -28.42
N ILE A 191 36.03 -9.85 -28.18
CA ILE A 191 34.91 -10.73 -27.80
C ILE A 191 34.63 -11.75 -28.90
N HIS A 192 34.64 -11.34 -30.17
CA HIS A 192 34.44 -12.26 -31.29
C HIS A 192 35.58 -13.28 -31.38
N ARG A 193 36.84 -12.86 -31.21
CA ARG A 193 38.00 -13.78 -31.16
C ARG A 193 37.82 -14.79 -30.02
N ASP A 194 37.54 -14.32 -28.81
CA ASP A 194 37.41 -15.16 -27.61
C ASP A 194 36.17 -16.09 -27.70
N SER A 195 35.17 -15.71 -28.50
CA SER A 195 33.99 -16.53 -28.82
C SER A 195 34.18 -17.47 -30.01
N ASN A 196 35.42 -17.64 -30.49
CA ASN A 196 35.78 -18.46 -31.66
C ASN A 196 35.00 -18.08 -32.95
N ARG A 197 34.88 -16.77 -33.20
CA ARG A 197 34.22 -16.16 -34.35
C ARG A 197 35.23 -15.30 -35.13
N PRO A 198 36.23 -15.92 -35.79
CA PRO A 198 37.39 -15.21 -36.28
C PRO A 198 37.08 -14.26 -37.46
N GLU A 199 36.11 -14.58 -38.32
CA GLU A 199 35.71 -13.70 -39.43
C GLU A 199 35.13 -12.38 -38.92
N GLN A 200 34.28 -12.44 -37.89
CA GLN A 200 33.73 -11.23 -37.27
C GLN A 200 34.81 -10.47 -36.48
N ALA A 201 35.73 -11.18 -35.82
CA ALA A 201 36.84 -10.54 -35.12
C ALA A 201 37.70 -9.72 -36.09
N GLU A 202 38.05 -10.31 -37.24
CA GLU A 202 38.82 -9.65 -38.29
C GLU A 202 38.13 -8.39 -38.81
N ASP A 203 36.83 -8.45 -39.14
CA ASP A 203 36.05 -7.29 -39.60
C ASP A 203 36.08 -6.14 -38.57
N TYR A 204 35.90 -6.44 -37.28
CA TYR A 204 35.97 -5.42 -36.23
C TYR A 204 37.39 -4.90 -35.98
N TYR A 205 38.42 -5.74 -36.07
CA TYR A 205 39.81 -5.29 -36.00
C TYR A 205 40.17 -4.37 -37.16
N GLN A 206 39.75 -4.68 -38.39
CA GLN A 206 39.96 -3.80 -39.54
C GLN A 206 39.30 -2.44 -39.33
N LYS A 207 38.06 -2.40 -38.84
CA LYS A 207 37.37 -1.16 -38.46
C LYS A 207 38.09 -0.39 -37.34
N ALA A 208 38.63 -1.10 -36.34
CA ALA A 208 39.43 -0.48 -35.28
C ALA A 208 40.72 0.13 -35.85
N LEU A 209 41.41 -0.59 -36.74
CA LEU A 209 42.64 -0.13 -37.40
C LEU A 209 42.39 1.13 -38.24
N GLU A 210 41.30 1.16 -39.02
CA GLU A 210 40.87 2.34 -39.78
C GLU A 210 40.61 3.53 -38.86
N ALA A 211 39.89 3.31 -37.74
CA ALA A 211 39.63 4.36 -36.76
C ALA A 211 40.94 4.92 -36.18
N PHE A 212 41.88 4.07 -35.78
CA PHE A 212 43.16 4.52 -35.23
C PHE A 212 44.06 5.20 -36.27
N ARG A 213 44.06 4.75 -37.52
CA ARG A 213 44.74 5.45 -38.62
C ARG A 213 44.16 6.85 -38.85
N SER A 214 42.84 6.99 -38.79
CA SER A 214 42.18 8.30 -38.98
C SER A 214 42.51 9.32 -37.89
N THR A 215 42.83 8.86 -36.67
CA THR A 215 43.22 9.71 -35.54
C THR A 215 44.73 9.84 -35.37
N GLY A 216 45.53 9.10 -36.16
CA GLY A 216 46.98 9.04 -36.02
C GLY A 216 47.45 8.31 -34.76
N ASP A 217 46.61 7.46 -34.14
CA ASP A 217 46.98 6.68 -32.95
C ASP A 217 47.78 5.43 -33.34
N VAL A 218 49.05 5.66 -33.68
CA VAL A 218 49.99 4.62 -34.11
C VAL A 218 50.14 3.51 -33.07
N VAL A 219 50.10 3.88 -31.78
CA VAL A 219 50.24 2.93 -30.68
C VAL A 219 49.12 1.90 -30.70
N GLN A 220 47.87 2.38 -30.79
CA GLN A 220 46.72 1.49 -30.82
C GLN A 220 46.63 0.70 -32.13
N SER A 221 47.02 1.29 -33.27
CA SER A 221 47.16 0.54 -34.52
C SER A 221 48.09 -0.66 -34.38
N MET A 222 49.23 -0.53 -33.68
CA MET A 222 50.16 -1.64 -33.47
C MET A 222 49.56 -2.77 -32.63
N HIS A 223 48.76 -2.46 -31.62
CA HIS A 223 48.04 -3.48 -30.84
C HIS A 223 47.01 -4.24 -31.70
N VAL A 224 46.34 -3.54 -32.62
CA VAL A 224 45.41 -4.18 -33.57
C VAL A 224 46.16 -5.09 -34.55
N TYR A 225 47.32 -4.66 -35.07
CA TYR A 225 48.14 -5.50 -35.93
C TYR A 225 48.61 -6.78 -35.25
N ASP A 226 49.09 -6.70 -34.00
CA ASP A 226 49.50 -7.88 -33.25
C ASP A 226 48.30 -8.83 -33.02
N SER A 227 47.12 -8.27 -32.72
CA SER A 227 45.89 -9.05 -32.55
C SER A 227 45.43 -9.74 -33.85
N LEU A 228 45.52 -9.06 -35.00
CA LEU A 228 45.25 -9.64 -36.32
C LEU A 228 46.30 -10.68 -36.70
N ALA A 229 47.58 -10.41 -36.42
CA ALA A 229 48.68 -11.32 -36.68
C ALA A 229 48.54 -12.62 -35.89
N ASP A 230 48.12 -12.54 -34.63
CA ASP A 230 47.81 -13.70 -33.79
C ASP A 230 46.55 -14.45 -34.28
N LEU A 231 45.54 -13.73 -34.76
CA LEU A 231 44.35 -14.35 -35.35
C LEU A 231 44.70 -15.21 -36.57
N GLU A 232 45.55 -14.69 -37.46
CA GLU A 232 46.02 -15.43 -38.64
C GLU A 232 46.93 -16.61 -38.27
N GLN A 233 47.80 -16.45 -37.27
CA GLN A 233 48.60 -17.55 -36.71
C GLN A 233 47.71 -18.68 -36.18
N ASN A 234 46.63 -18.34 -35.44
CA ASN A 234 45.69 -19.32 -34.92
C ASN A 234 44.86 -20.02 -36.00
N ARG A 235 44.65 -19.37 -37.15
CA ARG A 235 44.07 -19.98 -38.36
C ARG A 235 45.05 -20.88 -39.11
N GLY A 236 46.33 -20.90 -38.73
CA GLY A 236 47.37 -21.67 -39.39
C GLY A 236 47.98 -20.98 -40.63
N ASP A 237 47.80 -19.67 -40.78
CA ASP A 237 48.46 -18.88 -41.85
C ASP A 237 49.53 -17.93 -41.26
N PRO A 238 50.72 -18.45 -40.89
CA PRO A 238 51.81 -17.60 -40.41
C PRO A 238 52.32 -16.63 -41.49
N LYS A 239 52.09 -16.91 -42.78
CA LYS A 239 52.49 -16.02 -43.88
C LYS A 239 51.60 -14.79 -43.95
N ALA A 240 50.29 -14.92 -43.72
CA ALA A 240 49.38 -13.78 -43.57
C ALA A 240 49.78 -12.91 -42.39
N SER A 241 50.11 -13.54 -41.26
CA SER A 241 50.64 -12.85 -40.08
C SER A 241 51.90 -12.03 -40.39
N ILE A 242 52.87 -12.60 -41.12
CA ILE A 242 54.06 -11.87 -41.56
C ILE A 242 53.69 -10.67 -42.45
N ARG A 243 52.79 -10.83 -43.44
CA ARG A 243 52.37 -9.72 -44.31
C ARG A 243 51.74 -8.56 -43.52
N LEU A 244 50.90 -8.88 -42.53
CA LEU A 244 50.28 -7.88 -41.64
C LEU A 244 51.34 -7.13 -40.83
N LEU A 245 52.29 -7.84 -40.24
CA LEU A 245 53.34 -7.23 -39.42
C LEU A 245 54.39 -6.47 -40.25
N GLU A 246 54.67 -6.87 -41.49
CA GLU A 246 55.50 -6.09 -42.42
C GLU A 246 54.80 -4.78 -42.81
N THR A 247 53.48 -4.81 -43.00
CA THR A 247 52.67 -3.60 -43.20
C THR A 247 52.78 -2.69 -41.97
N ALA A 248 52.59 -3.24 -40.76
CA ALA A 248 52.76 -2.50 -39.51
C ALA A 248 54.16 -1.87 -39.37
N LEU A 249 55.21 -2.61 -39.74
CA LEU A 249 56.59 -2.12 -39.71
C LEU A 249 56.80 -0.96 -40.69
N SER A 250 56.20 -1.02 -41.88
CA SER A 250 56.28 0.05 -42.89
C SER A 250 55.59 1.35 -42.42
N GLU A 251 54.45 1.24 -41.74
CA GLU A 251 53.74 2.40 -41.17
C GLU A 251 54.54 3.06 -40.04
N LEU A 252 55.27 2.26 -39.26
CA LEU A 252 56.14 2.79 -38.20
C LEU A 252 57.39 3.52 -38.73
N GLN A 253 57.85 3.24 -39.95
CA GLN A 253 59.07 3.87 -40.50
C GLN A 253 58.93 5.40 -40.67
N GLY A 254 57.71 5.92 -40.82
CA GLY A 254 57.45 7.37 -40.90
C GLY A 254 57.35 8.09 -39.55
N HIS A 255 57.33 7.38 -38.42
CA HIS A 255 56.79 7.92 -37.14
C HIS A 255 57.74 7.87 -35.94
N GLY A 256 59.04 7.57 -36.12
CA GLY A 256 60.06 7.69 -35.07
C GLY A 256 59.88 6.76 -33.85
N ASN A 257 58.88 5.87 -33.86
CA ASN A 257 58.47 5.12 -32.68
C ASN A 257 59.23 3.79 -32.56
N ARG A 258 60.52 3.88 -32.21
CA ARG A 258 61.47 2.75 -32.20
C ARG A 258 61.06 1.63 -31.24
N THR A 259 60.41 1.92 -30.12
CA THR A 259 59.97 0.90 -29.15
C THR A 259 58.96 -0.07 -29.74
N TYR A 260 57.94 0.43 -30.45
CA TYR A 260 56.93 -0.45 -31.05
C TYR A 260 57.47 -1.25 -32.23
N ARG A 261 58.47 -0.71 -32.94
CA ARG A 261 59.19 -1.49 -33.96
C ARG A 261 59.84 -2.73 -33.36
N LEU A 262 60.38 -2.66 -32.14
CA LEU A 262 60.93 -3.85 -31.46
C LEU A 262 59.85 -4.90 -31.19
N SER A 263 58.65 -4.49 -30.78
CA SER A 263 57.51 -5.41 -30.61
C SER A 263 57.10 -6.06 -31.93
N VAL A 264 57.06 -5.28 -33.02
CA VAL A 264 56.75 -5.82 -34.36
C VAL A 264 57.82 -6.80 -34.84
N TYR A 265 59.12 -6.52 -34.62
CA TYR A 265 60.19 -7.47 -34.93
C TYR A 265 60.06 -8.78 -34.13
N ALA A 266 59.65 -8.70 -32.85
CA ALA A 266 59.38 -9.89 -32.06
C ALA A 266 58.20 -10.71 -32.64
N GLY A 267 57.14 -10.04 -33.09
CA GLY A 267 56.01 -10.68 -33.77
C GLY A 267 56.42 -11.32 -35.10
N LEU A 268 57.22 -10.63 -35.91
CA LEU A 268 57.73 -11.12 -37.19
C LEU A 268 58.61 -12.35 -37.00
N ALA A 269 59.49 -12.33 -35.99
CA ALA A 269 60.31 -13.47 -35.63
C ALA A 269 59.45 -14.66 -35.18
N ARG A 270 58.44 -14.43 -34.33
CA ARG A 270 57.48 -15.46 -33.90
C ARG A 270 56.76 -16.09 -35.11
N ALA A 271 56.21 -15.27 -35.99
CA ALA A 271 55.50 -15.74 -37.18
C ALA A 271 56.41 -16.52 -38.14
N ALA A 272 57.65 -16.06 -38.35
CA ALA A 272 58.64 -16.75 -39.18
C ALA A 272 59.06 -18.11 -38.58
N LEU A 273 59.19 -18.21 -37.25
CA LEU A 273 59.44 -19.48 -36.57
C LEU A 273 58.26 -20.46 -36.76
N MET A 274 57.01 -19.97 -36.72
CA MET A 274 55.81 -20.78 -36.99
C MET A 274 55.72 -21.23 -38.46
N ASP A 275 56.21 -20.43 -39.41
CA ASP A 275 56.35 -20.82 -40.83
C ASP A 275 57.49 -21.82 -41.07
N GLY A 276 58.34 -22.06 -40.06
CA GLY A 276 59.53 -22.91 -40.16
C GLY A 276 60.75 -22.24 -40.78
N ASP A 277 60.67 -20.94 -41.12
CA ASP A 277 61.77 -20.17 -41.69
C ASP A 277 62.66 -19.55 -40.58
N VAL A 278 63.52 -20.40 -40.02
CA VAL A 278 64.50 -20.01 -38.98
C VAL A 278 65.45 -18.91 -39.48
N GLY A 279 65.80 -18.94 -40.77
CA GLY A 279 66.69 -17.94 -41.38
C GLY A 279 66.07 -16.55 -41.38
N ARG A 280 64.80 -16.43 -41.75
CA ARG A 280 64.06 -15.16 -41.72
C ARG A 280 63.80 -14.71 -40.28
N ALA A 281 63.44 -15.62 -39.38
CA ALA A 281 63.28 -15.30 -37.96
C ALA A 281 64.55 -14.68 -37.37
N ARG A 282 65.73 -15.27 -37.66
CA ARG A 282 67.02 -14.73 -37.24
C ARG A 282 67.28 -13.32 -37.78
N ARG A 283 66.93 -13.04 -39.04
CA ARG A 283 67.09 -11.70 -39.63
C ARG A 283 66.22 -10.68 -38.90
N PHE A 284 64.95 -10.99 -38.66
CA PHE A 284 64.05 -10.12 -37.90
C PHE A 284 64.56 -9.88 -36.47
N CYS A 285 65.06 -10.92 -35.80
CA CYS A 285 65.69 -10.77 -34.48
C CYS A 285 66.94 -9.87 -34.54
N ALA A 286 67.81 -10.05 -35.54
CA ALA A 286 69.02 -9.23 -35.71
C ALA A 286 68.68 -7.75 -35.97
N ASP A 287 67.71 -7.47 -36.85
CA ASP A 287 67.26 -6.12 -37.16
C ASP A 287 66.68 -5.43 -35.91
N GLY A 288 65.88 -6.16 -35.12
CA GLY A 288 65.35 -5.66 -33.86
C GLY A 288 66.43 -5.38 -32.81
N LEU A 289 67.42 -6.27 -32.67
CA LEU A 289 68.54 -6.07 -31.74
C LEU A 289 69.43 -4.89 -32.15
N ALA A 290 69.72 -4.74 -33.43
CA ALA A 290 70.46 -3.59 -33.96
C ALA A 290 69.72 -2.28 -33.69
N LEU A 291 68.40 -2.24 -33.92
CA LEU A 291 67.58 -1.06 -33.60
C LEU A 291 67.62 -0.71 -32.10
N ALA A 292 67.61 -1.71 -31.23
CA ALA A 292 67.70 -1.50 -29.79
C ALA A 292 69.07 -0.93 -29.39
N GLU A 293 70.16 -1.43 -29.98
CA GLU A 293 71.52 -0.95 -29.75
C GLU A 293 71.71 0.49 -30.24
N GLU A 294 71.33 0.80 -31.48
CA GLU A 294 71.39 2.14 -32.08
C GLU A 294 70.56 3.18 -31.29
N GLY A 295 69.50 2.73 -30.62
CA GLY A 295 68.60 3.60 -29.85
C GLY A 295 68.86 3.62 -28.35
N GLY A 296 69.78 2.81 -27.81
CA GLY A 296 69.92 2.61 -26.37
C GLY A 296 68.62 2.12 -25.70
N LEU A 297 67.80 1.35 -26.41
CA LEU A 297 66.48 0.92 -25.96
C LEU A 297 66.58 -0.36 -25.13
N GLN A 298 65.68 -0.50 -24.15
CA GLN A 298 65.50 -1.77 -23.46
C GLN A 298 64.91 -2.79 -24.44
N ILE A 299 65.58 -3.94 -24.57
CA ILE A 299 65.13 -5.01 -25.46
C ILE A 299 63.93 -5.71 -24.80
N PRO A 300 62.74 -5.75 -25.45
CA PRO A 300 61.58 -6.44 -24.91
C PRO A 300 61.86 -7.94 -24.71
N TRP A 301 61.28 -8.52 -23.65
CA TRP A 301 61.46 -9.94 -23.34
C TRP A 301 60.97 -10.85 -24.47
N GLN A 302 59.93 -10.43 -25.21
CA GLN A 302 59.41 -11.18 -26.35
C GLN A 302 60.47 -11.33 -27.46
N LEU A 303 61.23 -10.25 -27.72
CA LEU A 303 62.31 -10.28 -28.71
C LEU A 303 63.47 -11.15 -28.23
N GLN A 304 63.80 -11.10 -26.93
CA GLN A 304 64.80 -12.01 -26.33
C GLN A 304 64.37 -13.48 -26.47
N LEU A 305 63.11 -13.78 -26.18
CA LEU A 305 62.54 -15.12 -26.30
C LEU A 305 62.61 -15.63 -27.75
N GLN A 306 62.15 -14.84 -28.73
CA GLN A 306 62.19 -15.27 -30.13
C GLN A 306 63.63 -15.38 -30.65
N THR A 307 64.55 -14.53 -30.18
CA THR A 307 65.97 -14.67 -30.51
C THR A 307 66.54 -15.97 -29.97
N ALA A 308 66.24 -16.31 -28.71
CA ALA A 308 66.70 -17.58 -28.12
C ALA A 308 66.11 -18.81 -28.83
N ARG A 309 64.84 -18.76 -29.22
CA ARG A 309 64.20 -19.80 -30.06
C ARG A 309 64.89 -19.97 -31.39
N ALA A 310 65.15 -18.86 -32.09
CA ALA A 310 65.86 -18.87 -33.36
C ALA A 310 67.30 -19.40 -33.20
N ASP A 311 68.00 -19.00 -32.14
CA ASP A 311 69.34 -19.49 -31.81
C ASP A 311 69.33 -21.01 -31.53
N ARG A 312 68.34 -21.52 -30.78
CA ARG A 312 68.19 -22.95 -30.49
C ARG A 312 67.92 -23.77 -31.75
N LEU A 313 66.94 -23.37 -32.55
CA LEU A 313 66.58 -24.09 -33.79
C LEU A 313 67.69 -24.07 -34.85
N ASP A 314 68.58 -23.08 -34.78
CA ASP A 314 69.76 -22.94 -35.62
C ASP A 314 71.00 -23.69 -35.07
N GLY A 315 70.84 -24.45 -33.97
CA GLY A 315 71.89 -25.25 -33.35
C GLY A 315 72.83 -24.47 -32.41
N ARG A 316 72.62 -23.17 -32.20
CA ARG A 316 73.41 -22.32 -31.28
C ARG A 316 72.87 -22.38 -29.85
N LEU A 317 72.77 -23.60 -29.31
CA LEU A 317 72.22 -23.92 -27.99
C LEU A 317 72.86 -23.10 -26.84
N ALA A 318 74.18 -22.99 -26.82
CA ALA A 318 74.88 -22.24 -25.77
C ALA A 318 74.48 -20.75 -25.75
N ALA A 319 74.32 -20.14 -26.93
CA ALA A 319 73.91 -18.74 -27.05
C ALA A 319 72.46 -18.54 -26.56
N ALA A 320 71.56 -19.47 -26.91
CA ALA A 320 70.18 -19.46 -26.44
C ALA A 320 70.11 -19.54 -24.91
N ILE A 321 70.84 -20.49 -24.30
CA ILE A 321 70.89 -20.66 -22.84
C ILE A 321 71.41 -19.39 -22.16
N THR A 322 72.55 -18.86 -22.59
CA THR A 322 73.14 -17.64 -22.00
C THR A 322 72.19 -16.45 -22.09
N ARG A 323 71.51 -16.27 -23.23
CA ARG A 323 70.54 -15.19 -23.43
C ARG A 323 69.34 -15.32 -22.49
N LEU A 324 68.77 -16.52 -22.39
CA LEU A 324 67.62 -16.79 -21.55
C LEU A 324 67.95 -16.59 -20.07
N SER A 325 69.08 -17.14 -19.58
CA SER A 325 69.54 -16.94 -18.21
C SER A 325 69.75 -15.46 -17.88
N ALA A 326 70.46 -14.71 -18.74
CA ALA A 326 70.70 -13.28 -18.54
C ALA A 326 69.40 -12.44 -18.57
N THR A 327 68.39 -12.89 -19.32
CA THR A 327 67.07 -12.23 -19.36
C THR A 327 66.27 -12.54 -18.08
N LEU A 328 66.30 -13.79 -17.61
CA LEU A 328 65.63 -14.23 -16.40
C LEU A 328 66.22 -13.61 -15.12
N ASP A 329 67.51 -13.25 -15.11
CA ASP A 329 68.14 -12.54 -13.99
C ASP A 329 67.57 -11.12 -13.80
N LYS A 330 67.09 -10.50 -14.90
CA LYS A 330 66.45 -9.18 -14.90
C LYS A 330 64.96 -9.27 -14.55
N ILE A 331 64.28 -10.35 -14.90
CA ILE A 331 62.85 -10.56 -14.66
C ILE A 331 62.67 -11.45 -13.42
N ARG A 332 62.59 -10.80 -12.25
CA ARG A 332 62.47 -11.49 -10.96
C ARG A 332 61.04 -11.87 -10.59
N ASP A 333 60.06 -11.19 -11.18
CA ASP A 333 58.65 -11.42 -10.85
C ASP A 333 58.18 -12.76 -11.40
N ALA A 334 57.48 -13.52 -10.56
CA ALA A 334 56.85 -14.80 -10.92
C ALA A 334 55.58 -14.55 -11.77
N ASN A 335 55.78 -14.10 -13.00
CA ASN A 335 54.72 -13.73 -13.94
C ASN A 335 54.75 -14.62 -15.20
N GLN A 336 53.78 -14.42 -16.10
CA GLN A 336 53.66 -15.20 -17.33
C GLN A 336 54.92 -15.11 -18.22
N SER A 337 55.51 -13.92 -18.36
CA SER A 337 56.72 -13.74 -19.17
C SER A 337 57.90 -14.57 -18.66
N ARG A 338 58.04 -14.68 -17.33
CA ARG A 338 59.06 -15.54 -16.70
C ARG A 338 58.78 -17.01 -16.98
N ALA A 339 57.53 -17.45 -16.91
CA ALA A 339 57.16 -18.84 -17.22
C ALA A 339 57.51 -19.22 -18.66
N GLU A 340 57.22 -18.37 -19.64
CA GLU A 340 57.53 -18.62 -21.06
C GLU A 340 59.05 -18.67 -21.34
N LEU A 341 59.83 -17.79 -20.70
CA LEU A 341 61.28 -17.80 -20.80
C LEU A 341 61.91 -19.04 -20.13
N LEU A 342 61.41 -19.45 -18.96
CA LEU A 342 61.86 -20.66 -18.27
C LEU A 342 61.52 -21.91 -19.09
N GLU A 343 60.35 -21.96 -19.71
CA GLU A 343 59.97 -23.08 -20.58
C GLU A 343 60.95 -23.25 -21.75
N GLU A 344 61.27 -22.16 -22.45
CA GLU A 344 62.27 -22.19 -23.52
C GLU A 344 63.66 -22.58 -23.01
N LEU A 345 64.05 -22.10 -21.82
CA LEU A 345 65.34 -22.45 -21.21
C LEU A 345 65.38 -23.94 -20.85
N GLY A 346 64.28 -24.48 -20.32
CA GLY A 346 64.14 -25.89 -20.03
C GLY A 346 64.26 -26.76 -21.28
N VAL A 347 63.65 -26.35 -22.39
CA VAL A 347 63.79 -27.02 -23.69
C VAL A 347 65.25 -26.98 -24.16
N ALA A 348 65.91 -25.82 -24.08
CA ALA A 348 67.31 -25.69 -24.45
C ALA A 348 68.25 -26.54 -23.58
N MET A 349 68.01 -26.63 -22.26
CA MET A 349 68.78 -27.47 -21.33
C MET A 349 68.58 -28.96 -21.60
N LYS A 350 67.36 -29.36 -21.98
CA LYS A 350 67.05 -30.73 -22.41
C LYS A 350 67.85 -31.10 -23.66
N GLU A 351 67.87 -30.22 -24.65
CA GLU A 351 68.64 -30.40 -25.89
C GLU A 351 70.16 -30.38 -25.67
N SER A 352 70.66 -29.66 -24.64
CA SER A 352 72.07 -29.69 -24.25
C SER A 352 72.47 -30.93 -23.43
N GLY A 353 71.50 -31.80 -23.08
CA GLY A 353 71.73 -33.04 -22.33
C GLY A 353 71.69 -32.91 -20.80
N ASP A 354 71.45 -31.72 -20.25
CA ASP A 354 71.34 -31.50 -18.80
C ASP A 354 69.89 -31.72 -18.33
N MET A 355 69.48 -32.99 -18.35
CA MET A 355 68.10 -33.40 -18.04
C MET A 355 67.64 -33.01 -16.63
N ALA A 356 68.55 -33.00 -15.65
CA ALA A 356 68.23 -32.65 -14.27
C ALA A 356 67.85 -31.16 -14.17
N LYS A 357 68.69 -30.27 -14.70
CA LYS A 357 68.36 -28.83 -14.72
C LYS A 357 67.13 -28.53 -15.58
N ALA A 358 66.98 -29.21 -16.71
CA ALA A 358 65.80 -29.05 -17.56
C ALA A 358 64.50 -29.37 -16.79
N PHE A 359 64.49 -30.46 -16.02
CA PHE A 359 63.35 -30.86 -15.20
C PHE A 359 63.00 -29.82 -14.13
N ASP A 360 64.01 -29.32 -13.39
CA ASP A 360 63.81 -28.31 -12.34
C ASP A 360 63.23 -27.01 -12.91
N ILE A 361 63.80 -26.54 -14.02
CA ILE A 361 63.40 -25.29 -14.70
C ILE A 361 61.96 -25.40 -15.25
N ILE A 362 61.62 -26.52 -15.90
CA ILE A 362 60.26 -26.74 -16.44
C ILE A 362 59.25 -26.85 -15.28
N THR A 363 59.65 -27.46 -14.16
CA THR A 363 58.80 -27.55 -12.97
C THR A 363 58.53 -26.16 -12.38
N GLU A 364 59.52 -25.27 -12.32
CA GLU A 364 59.33 -23.88 -11.91
C GLU A 364 58.37 -23.15 -12.87
N ALA A 365 58.56 -23.27 -14.18
CA ALA A 365 57.70 -22.66 -15.19
C ALA A 365 56.23 -23.10 -15.04
N ASN A 366 56.01 -24.41 -14.88
CA ASN A 366 54.68 -24.98 -14.69
C ASN A 366 54.04 -24.53 -13.37
N ALA A 367 54.82 -24.43 -12.29
CA ALA A 367 54.34 -23.93 -11.01
C ALA A 367 53.92 -22.46 -11.06
N ILE A 368 54.59 -21.63 -11.86
CA ILE A 368 54.18 -20.24 -12.11
C ILE A 368 52.85 -20.21 -12.89
N ARG A 369 52.76 -20.97 -14.00
CA ARG A 369 51.55 -21.02 -14.84
C ARG A 369 50.33 -21.53 -14.09
N LEU A 370 50.51 -22.56 -13.26
CA LEU A 370 49.43 -23.11 -12.44
C LEU A 370 48.92 -22.10 -11.41
N ARG A 371 49.83 -21.38 -10.74
CA ARG A 371 49.46 -20.32 -9.78
C ARG A 371 48.69 -19.19 -10.44
N ASP A 372 49.11 -18.76 -11.62
CA ASP A 372 48.42 -17.72 -12.38
C ASP A 372 47.00 -18.17 -12.81
N LEU A 373 46.88 -19.40 -13.33
CA LEU A 373 45.60 -19.97 -13.72
C LEU A 373 44.66 -20.15 -12.52
N GLN A 374 45.17 -20.65 -11.40
CA GLN A 374 44.42 -20.78 -10.14
C GLN A 374 43.91 -19.42 -9.67
N LYS A 375 44.78 -18.40 -9.62
CA LYS A 375 44.39 -17.04 -9.24
C LYS A 375 43.25 -16.50 -10.11
N LYS A 376 43.37 -16.63 -11.44
CA LYS A 376 42.33 -16.18 -12.40
C LYS A 376 41.02 -16.94 -12.21
N ASN A 377 41.09 -18.25 -12.02
CA ASN A 377 39.92 -19.09 -11.78
C ASN A 377 39.24 -18.75 -10.44
N ASP A 378 40.01 -18.53 -9.37
CA ASP A 378 39.50 -18.16 -8.06
C ASP A 378 38.80 -16.80 -8.10
N GLN A 379 39.42 -15.80 -8.77
CA GLN A 379 38.81 -14.49 -8.99
C GLN A 379 37.49 -14.60 -9.77
N HIS A 380 37.45 -15.43 -10.81
CA HIS A 380 36.26 -15.66 -11.62
C HIS A 380 35.14 -16.36 -10.82
N LEU A 381 35.47 -17.41 -10.06
CA LEU A 381 34.53 -18.13 -9.20
C LEU A 381 33.97 -17.24 -8.09
N LEU A 382 34.81 -16.42 -7.46
CA LEU A 382 34.38 -15.44 -6.47
C LEU A 382 33.41 -14.44 -7.07
N TRP A 383 33.73 -13.89 -8.25
CA TRP A 383 32.85 -12.95 -8.94
C TRP A 383 31.49 -13.58 -9.31
N LEU A 384 31.48 -14.81 -9.83
CA LEU A 384 30.23 -15.54 -10.14
C LEU A 384 29.39 -15.81 -8.89
N SER A 385 30.04 -16.21 -7.79
CA SER A 385 29.39 -16.46 -6.50
C SER A 385 28.73 -15.17 -5.97
N GLU A 386 29.46 -14.05 -6.00
CA GLU A 386 28.93 -12.75 -5.63
C GLU A 386 27.75 -12.32 -6.51
N GLN A 387 27.83 -12.56 -7.82
CA GLN A 387 26.74 -12.27 -8.75
C GLN A 387 25.49 -13.12 -8.47
N SER A 388 25.66 -14.41 -8.18
CA SER A 388 24.56 -15.30 -7.83
C SER A 388 23.87 -14.85 -6.55
N MET A 389 24.65 -14.63 -5.48
CA MET A 389 24.13 -14.13 -4.20
C MET A 389 23.44 -12.77 -4.34
N ALA A 390 24.00 -11.88 -5.16
CA ALA A 390 23.40 -10.59 -5.50
C ALA A 390 22.04 -10.75 -6.19
N SER A 391 21.93 -11.68 -7.14
CA SER A 391 20.69 -11.96 -7.86
C SER A 391 19.60 -12.54 -6.95
N GLU A 392 19.99 -13.42 -6.01
CA GLU A 392 19.09 -14.03 -5.03
C GLU A 392 18.56 -12.97 -4.05
N ARG A 393 19.45 -12.16 -3.48
CA ARG A 393 19.06 -11.03 -2.61
C ARG A 393 18.15 -10.04 -3.34
N ALA A 394 18.36 -9.80 -4.63
CA ALA A 394 17.49 -8.94 -5.42
C ALA A 394 16.08 -9.55 -5.56
N ARG A 395 15.98 -10.85 -5.87
CA ARG A 395 14.69 -11.58 -5.92
C ARG A 395 13.98 -11.53 -4.57
N GLU A 396 14.68 -11.81 -3.49
CA GLU A 396 14.13 -11.74 -2.14
C GLU A 396 13.61 -10.34 -1.80
N ASN A 397 14.38 -9.29 -2.06
CA ASN A 397 13.93 -7.92 -1.86
C ASN A 397 12.70 -7.56 -2.70
N THR A 398 12.60 -8.05 -3.93
CA THR A 398 11.40 -7.82 -4.76
C THR A 398 10.16 -8.52 -4.20
N LEU A 399 10.32 -9.74 -3.68
CA LEU A 399 9.25 -10.48 -3.00
C LEU A 399 8.80 -9.73 -1.75
N LEU A 400 9.73 -9.33 -0.88
CA LEU A 400 9.42 -8.55 0.33
C LEU A 400 8.73 -7.21 0.02
N ARG A 401 9.15 -6.52 -1.04
CA ARG A 401 8.48 -5.29 -1.50
C ARG A 401 7.06 -5.56 -1.96
N ASN A 402 6.83 -6.65 -2.70
CA ASN A 402 5.50 -7.04 -3.15
C ASN A 402 4.59 -7.44 -1.97
N GLU A 403 5.11 -8.18 -0.99
CA GLU A 403 4.38 -8.52 0.24
C GLU A 403 4.03 -7.26 1.04
N ASN A 404 4.97 -6.34 1.23
CA ASN A 404 4.71 -5.07 1.90
C ASN A 404 3.68 -4.22 1.14
N ARG A 405 3.73 -4.21 -0.19
CA ARG A 405 2.73 -3.54 -1.03
C ARG A 405 1.35 -4.19 -0.87
N GLN A 406 1.26 -5.52 -0.79
CA GLN A 406 -0.02 -6.21 -0.53
C GLN A 406 -0.57 -5.89 0.86
N ARG A 407 0.26 -5.94 1.90
CA ARG A 407 -0.15 -5.59 3.28
C ARG A 407 -0.63 -4.15 3.38
N THR A 408 0.08 -3.21 2.76
CA THR A 408 -0.34 -1.80 2.74
C THR A 408 -1.67 -1.60 1.99
N LEU A 409 -1.88 -2.28 0.86
CA LEU A 409 -3.18 -2.26 0.15
C LEU A 409 -4.31 -2.87 0.99
N GLN A 410 -4.06 -3.98 1.70
CA GLN A 410 -5.05 -4.57 2.62
C GLN A 410 -5.41 -3.62 3.75
N LEU A 411 -4.42 -2.93 4.34
CA LEU A 411 -4.67 -1.92 5.37
C LEU A 411 -5.49 -0.73 4.82
N TRP A 412 -5.18 -0.25 3.62
CA TRP A 412 -5.98 0.79 2.96
C TRP A 412 -7.41 0.33 2.66
N LEU A 413 -7.61 -0.92 2.25
CA LEU A 413 -8.93 -1.50 2.02
C LEU A 413 -9.74 -1.60 3.33
N ILE A 414 -9.11 -2.02 4.42
CA ILE A 414 -9.74 -2.07 5.75
C ILE A 414 -10.09 -0.65 6.23
N LEU A 415 -9.18 0.31 6.07
CA LEU A 415 -9.41 1.69 6.48
C LEU A 415 -10.56 2.34 5.67
N THR A 416 -10.56 2.18 4.35
CA THR A 416 -11.61 2.74 3.47
C THR A 416 -12.96 2.09 3.72
N SER A 417 -13.02 0.77 3.92
CA SER A 417 -14.26 0.08 4.31
C SER A 417 -14.77 0.51 5.68
N ALA A 418 -13.88 0.71 6.67
CA ALA A 418 -14.27 1.23 7.98
C ALA A 418 -14.84 2.66 7.90
N ILE A 419 -14.22 3.54 7.11
CA ILE A 419 -14.72 4.92 6.85
C ILE A 419 -16.08 4.87 6.15
N ALA A 420 -16.26 3.98 5.17
CA ALA A 420 -17.53 3.83 4.47
C ALA A 420 -18.66 3.36 5.41
N VAL A 421 -18.38 2.37 6.27
CA VAL A 421 -19.33 1.90 7.30
C VAL A 421 -19.68 3.02 8.27
N LEU A 422 -18.68 3.76 8.77
CA LEU A 422 -18.90 4.90 9.67
C LEU A 422 -19.76 5.98 9.00
N SER A 423 -19.50 6.28 7.73
CA SER A 423 -20.26 7.26 6.95
C SER A 423 -21.72 6.82 6.77
N ILE A 424 -21.97 5.52 6.53
CA ILE A 424 -23.33 4.97 6.45
C ILE A 424 -24.05 5.09 7.80
N VAL A 425 -23.38 4.77 8.91
CA VAL A 425 -23.95 4.90 10.26
C VAL A 425 -24.30 6.35 10.57
N ILE A 426 -23.41 7.29 10.26
CA ILE A 426 -23.66 8.73 10.42
C ILE A 426 -24.86 9.14 9.57
N LEU A 427 -24.96 8.69 8.32
CA LEU A 427 -26.08 9.04 7.43
C LEU A 427 -27.41 8.47 7.92
N ILE A 428 -27.43 7.26 8.48
CA ILE A 428 -28.62 6.67 9.13
C ILE A 428 -29.01 7.51 10.35
N PHE A 429 -28.04 7.89 11.19
CA PHE A 429 -28.29 8.71 12.37
C PHE A 429 -28.86 10.08 11.99
N LEU A 430 -28.26 10.77 11.02
CA LEU A 430 -28.74 12.05 10.51
C LEU A 430 -30.15 11.94 9.91
N ARG A 431 -30.43 10.88 9.13
CA ARG A 431 -31.79 10.62 8.61
C ARG A 431 -32.80 10.37 9.72
N ARG A 432 -32.42 9.63 10.76
CA ARG A 432 -33.29 9.38 11.91
C ARG A 432 -33.59 10.68 12.65
N GLN A 433 -32.57 11.49 12.90
CA GLN A 433 -32.71 12.79 13.56
C GLN A 433 -33.60 13.74 12.73
N GLN A 434 -33.45 13.76 11.41
CA GLN A 434 -34.34 14.54 10.53
C GLN A 434 -35.80 14.06 10.59
N ARG A 435 -36.05 12.75 10.62
CA ARG A 435 -37.40 12.20 10.76
C ARG A 435 -38.04 12.57 12.10
N GLU A 436 -37.29 12.49 13.19
CA GLU A 436 -37.76 12.87 14.53
C GLU A 436 -38.15 14.36 14.57
N ARG A 437 -37.31 15.25 14.02
CA ARG A 437 -37.63 16.69 13.90
C ARG A 437 -38.90 16.95 13.08
N LEU A 438 -39.07 16.23 11.96
CA LEU A 438 -40.27 16.37 11.13
C LEU A 438 -41.54 15.87 11.85
N GLN A 439 -41.43 14.79 12.62
CA GLN A 439 -42.52 14.26 13.44
C GLN A 439 -42.88 15.19 14.61
N GLU A 440 -41.91 15.89 15.19
CA GLU A 440 -42.17 16.92 16.20
C GLU A 440 -42.85 18.13 15.59
N ALA A 441 -42.40 18.61 14.43
CA ALA A 441 -43.01 19.73 13.73
C ALA A 441 -44.47 19.44 13.34
N THR A 442 -44.75 18.25 12.82
CA THR A 442 -46.12 17.81 12.48
C THR A 442 -47.02 17.66 13.71
N ARG A 443 -46.49 17.11 14.82
CA ARG A 443 -47.23 17.05 16.10
C ARG A 443 -47.57 18.43 16.64
N LYS A 444 -46.62 19.37 16.63
CA LYS A 444 -46.87 20.75 17.04
C LYS A 444 -47.97 21.40 16.19
N ALA A 445 -47.87 21.28 14.87
CA ALA A 445 -48.90 21.81 13.97
C ALA A 445 -50.29 21.22 14.24
N HIS A 446 -50.38 19.92 14.52
CA HIS A 446 -51.64 19.27 14.87
C HIS A 446 -52.22 19.79 16.19
N TYR A 447 -51.38 19.97 17.22
CA TYR A 447 -51.83 20.54 18.50
C TYR A 447 -52.29 22.00 18.35
N ASP A 448 -51.59 22.80 17.55
CA ASP A 448 -51.98 24.19 17.28
C ASP A 448 -53.35 24.27 16.58
N GLU A 449 -53.60 23.37 15.63
CA GLU A 449 -54.90 23.26 14.95
C GLU A 449 -56.02 22.84 15.91
N MET A 450 -55.76 21.87 16.79
CA MET A 450 -56.71 21.45 17.83
C MET A 450 -57.05 22.60 18.78
N ILE A 451 -56.06 23.34 19.26
CA ILE A 451 -56.27 24.49 20.15
C ILE A 451 -57.10 25.57 19.45
N ALA A 452 -56.82 25.86 18.18
CA ALA A 452 -57.59 26.82 17.40
C ALA A 452 -59.05 26.38 17.20
N ARG A 453 -59.30 25.07 17.05
CA ARG A 453 -60.66 24.51 17.01
C ARG A 453 -61.38 24.69 18.34
N TYR A 454 -60.76 24.30 19.46
CA TYR A 454 -61.39 24.44 20.78
C TYR A 454 -61.72 25.90 21.12
N ARG A 455 -60.88 26.86 20.72
CA ARG A 455 -61.19 28.29 20.87
C ARG A 455 -62.46 28.70 20.13
N ARG A 456 -62.60 28.28 18.86
CA ARG A 456 -63.83 28.55 18.07
C ARG A 456 -65.08 27.95 18.70
N GLU A 457 -64.98 26.73 19.22
CA GLU A 457 -66.09 26.07 19.92
C GLU A 457 -66.46 26.80 21.22
N ALA A 458 -65.48 27.29 21.98
CA ALA A 458 -65.70 28.10 23.18
C ALA A 458 -66.33 29.48 22.88
N ASP A 459 -65.91 30.15 21.81
CA ASP A 459 -66.48 31.43 21.39
C ASP A 459 -67.97 31.26 20.99
N ALA A 460 -68.30 30.20 20.25
CA ALA A 460 -69.69 29.88 19.86
C ALA A 460 -70.60 29.57 21.07
N LEU A 461 -70.07 28.88 22.09
CA LEU A 461 -70.80 28.64 23.33
C LEU A 461 -71.04 29.92 24.12
N THR A 462 -70.11 30.88 24.08
CA THR A 462 -70.26 32.18 24.72
C THR A 462 -71.36 33.00 24.05
N GLU A 463 -71.39 33.03 22.71
CA GLU A 463 -72.46 33.69 21.95
C GLU A 463 -73.84 33.08 22.25
N GLY A 464 -73.92 31.74 22.32
CA GLY A 464 -75.14 31.04 22.71
C GLY A 464 -75.61 31.39 24.13
N ARG A 465 -74.69 31.52 25.09
CA ARG A 465 -75.00 31.93 26.46
C ARG A 465 -75.57 33.35 26.51
N ASP A 466 -74.99 34.29 25.77
CA ASP A 466 -75.41 35.68 25.78
C ASP A 466 -76.82 35.84 25.18
N ILE A 467 -77.15 35.07 24.14
CA ILE A 467 -78.52 35.00 23.58
C ILE A 467 -79.51 34.48 24.62
N LEU A 468 -79.18 33.39 25.32
CA LEU A 468 -80.05 32.82 26.36
C LEU A 468 -80.28 33.79 27.52
N GLN A 469 -79.26 34.52 27.95
CA GLN A 469 -79.39 35.54 29.00
C GLN A 469 -80.29 36.71 28.54
N ALA A 470 -80.17 37.14 27.29
CA ALA A 470 -81.03 38.19 26.72
C ALA A 470 -82.51 37.76 26.65
N LEU A 471 -82.77 36.50 26.29
CA LEU A 471 -84.13 35.93 26.31
C LEU A 471 -84.69 35.86 27.73
N LEU A 472 -83.88 35.44 28.71
CA LEU A 472 -84.29 35.38 30.10
C LEU A 472 -84.63 36.78 30.65
N ASP A 473 -83.82 37.78 30.31
CA ASP A 473 -84.01 39.20 30.68
C ASP A 473 -85.26 39.85 30.08
N SER A 474 -85.80 39.29 28.99
CA SER A 474 -87.01 39.79 28.33
C SER A 474 -88.32 39.40 29.03
N ARG A 475 -88.26 38.49 30.01
CA ARG A 475 -89.44 38.09 30.80
C ARG A 475 -89.73 39.09 31.92
N ASP A 476 -91.00 39.41 32.11
CA ASP A 476 -91.46 40.28 33.20
C ASP A 476 -91.57 39.55 34.55
N ASP A 477 -91.68 38.23 34.55
CA ASP A 477 -91.67 37.40 35.77
C ASP A 477 -90.29 37.47 36.44
N ALA A 478 -90.23 37.71 37.76
CA ALA A 478 -88.96 37.69 38.49
C ALA A 478 -88.49 36.25 38.71
N LEU A 479 -87.52 35.79 37.92
CA LEU A 479 -87.01 34.43 37.91
C LEU A 479 -85.52 34.34 38.29
N CYS A 480 -85.23 33.43 39.20
CA CYS A 480 -83.89 32.99 39.57
C CYS A 480 -83.75 31.49 39.32
N LEU A 481 -82.61 31.06 38.76
CA LEU A 481 -82.20 29.66 38.71
C LEU A 481 -81.07 29.48 39.72
N VAL A 482 -81.20 28.47 40.57
CA VAL A 482 -80.26 28.17 41.65
C VAL A 482 -79.78 26.72 41.52
N ASP A 483 -78.52 26.44 41.87
CA ASP A 483 -78.03 25.07 42.00
C ASP A 483 -78.42 24.44 43.35
N ALA A 484 -77.99 23.19 43.56
CA ALA A 484 -78.30 22.40 44.75
C ALA A 484 -77.69 23.03 46.02
N GLU A 485 -76.59 23.76 45.89
CA GLU A 485 -75.98 24.47 47.00
C GLU A 485 -76.67 25.80 47.32
N GLY A 486 -77.53 26.34 46.44
CA GLY A 486 -78.19 27.62 46.64
C GLY A 486 -77.45 28.81 46.00
N GLN A 487 -76.50 28.57 45.10
CA GLN A 487 -75.86 29.58 44.27
C GLN A 487 -76.68 29.92 43.03
N LEU A 488 -76.79 31.21 42.74
CA LEU A 488 -77.53 31.73 41.59
C LEU A 488 -76.79 31.42 40.29
N LEU A 489 -77.37 30.55 39.47
CA LEU A 489 -76.85 30.18 38.14
C LEU A 489 -77.32 31.15 37.05
N ALA A 490 -78.54 31.67 37.19
CA ALA A 490 -79.08 32.69 36.29
C ALA A 490 -80.07 33.57 37.05
N VAL A 491 -80.03 34.87 36.78
CA VAL A 491 -80.96 35.85 37.35
C VAL A 491 -81.42 36.74 36.21
N ASN A 492 -82.73 36.90 36.07
CA ASN A 492 -83.27 37.80 35.08
C ASN A 492 -83.43 39.22 35.63
N ARG A 493 -83.57 40.20 34.72
CA ARG A 493 -83.72 41.62 35.10
C ARG A 493 -84.87 41.88 36.07
N ALA A 494 -85.99 41.19 35.94
CA ALA A 494 -87.13 41.32 36.85
C ALA A 494 -86.78 40.84 38.28
N ALA A 495 -86.12 39.69 38.43
CA ALA A 495 -85.63 39.20 39.71
C ALA A 495 -84.57 40.11 40.34
N GLY A 496 -83.63 40.64 39.54
CA GLY A 496 -82.68 41.63 40.04
C GLY A 496 -83.36 42.88 40.61
N ARG A 497 -84.44 43.36 39.97
CA ARG A 497 -85.24 44.49 40.49
C ARG A 497 -85.93 44.15 41.81
N VAL A 498 -86.59 42.99 41.89
CA VAL A 498 -87.32 42.53 43.09
C VAL A 498 -86.38 42.28 44.27
N LEU A 499 -85.20 41.70 44.01
CA LEU A 499 -84.16 41.49 45.01
C LEU A 499 -83.35 42.77 45.31
N THR A 500 -83.69 43.90 44.66
CA THR A 500 -83.07 45.23 44.83
C THR A 500 -81.55 45.27 44.67
N ILE A 501 -80.99 44.42 43.79
CA ILE A 501 -79.56 44.30 43.47
C ILE A 501 -79.39 44.09 41.96
N ASN A 502 -78.35 44.67 41.35
CA ASN A 502 -78.10 44.56 39.91
C ASN A 502 -77.84 43.10 39.48
N GLY A 503 -78.68 42.56 38.59
CA GLY A 503 -78.75 41.12 38.24
C GLY A 503 -77.43 40.45 37.81
N ALA A 504 -76.56 41.16 37.10
CA ALA A 504 -75.28 40.62 36.62
C ALA A 504 -74.22 40.39 37.73
N SER A 505 -74.39 41.00 38.91
CA SER A 505 -73.49 40.86 40.06
C SER A 505 -73.87 39.70 41.00
N LEU A 506 -74.98 39.01 40.72
CA LEU A 506 -75.56 37.99 41.60
C LEU A 506 -75.23 36.55 41.17
N ILE A 507 -74.82 36.33 39.91
CA ILE A 507 -74.48 34.98 39.41
C ILE A 507 -73.23 34.46 40.16
N GLY A 508 -73.34 33.27 40.76
CA GLY A 508 -72.32 32.66 41.62
C GLY A 508 -72.37 33.09 43.10
N ARG A 509 -73.34 33.93 43.50
CA ARG A 509 -73.60 34.24 44.92
C ARG A 509 -74.76 33.41 45.46
N HIS A 510 -74.83 33.29 46.78
CA HIS A 510 -75.90 32.57 47.47
C HIS A 510 -77.20 33.40 47.50
N LEU A 511 -78.32 32.80 47.14
CA LEU A 511 -79.61 33.51 47.12
C LEU A 511 -80.07 33.97 48.51
N ILE A 512 -79.71 33.22 49.55
CA ILE A 512 -80.07 33.51 50.95
C ILE A 512 -79.57 34.90 51.42
N ASP A 513 -78.53 35.45 50.78
CA ASP A 513 -77.96 36.76 51.12
C ASP A 513 -78.94 37.92 50.85
N ALA A 514 -80.03 37.69 50.10
CA ALA A 514 -81.01 38.71 49.76
C ALA A 514 -82.15 38.88 50.79
N PHE A 515 -82.29 37.98 51.76
CA PHE A 515 -83.40 37.92 52.72
C PHE A 515 -82.95 38.23 54.16
N THR A 516 -83.88 38.40 55.11
CA THR A 516 -83.55 38.59 56.54
C THR A 516 -83.04 37.30 57.18
N ASP A 517 -82.21 37.38 58.23
CA ASP A 517 -81.61 36.19 58.88
C ASP A 517 -82.62 35.10 59.28
N SER A 518 -83.83 35.48 59.71
CA SER A 518 -84.92 34.53 60.02
C SER A 518 -85.41 33.77 58.79
N ASP A 519 -85.53 34.46 57.66
CA ASP A 519 -86.17 33.98 56.45
C ASP A 519 -85.16 33.31 55.52
N SER A 520 -83.89 33.69 55.59
CA SER A 520 -82.75 33.01 54.96
C SER A 520 -82.59 31.58 55.49
N ALA A 521 -82.78 31.35 56.80
CA ALA A 521 -82.77 30.01 57.39
C ALA A 521 -83.96 29.17 56.87
N VAL A 522 -85.15 29.75 56.79
CA VAL A 522 -86.35 29.09 56.25
C VAL A 522 -86.17 28.74 54.77
N LEU A 523 -85.61 29.65 53.97
CA LEU A 523 -85.32 29.44 52.56
C LEU A 523 -84.28 28.33 52.34
N LEU A 524 -83.22 28.29 53.15
CA LEU A 524 -82.18 27.25 53.05
C LEU A 524 -82.74 25.86 53.38
N THR A 525 -83.46 25.73 54.50
CA THR A 525 -84.10 24.46 54.89
C THR A 525 -85.13 24.02 53.85
N THR A 526 -85.76 24.98 53.16
CA THR A 526 -86.71 24.67 52.08
C THR A 526 -85.98 24.20 50.83
N LEU A 527 -84.90 24.87 50.41
CA LEU A 527 -84.05 24.46 49.30
C LEU A 527 -83.51 23.03 49.48
N GLU A 528 -83.04 22.69 50.68
CA GLU A 528 -82.59 21.33 51.02
C GLU A 528 -83.71 20.29 50.90
N ARG A 529 -84.97 20.69 51.14
CA ARG A 529 -86.15 19.82 51.03
C ARG A 529 -86.79 19.82 49.63
N MET A 530 -86.30 20.63 48.69
CA MET A 530 -86.81 20.67 47.32
C MET A 530 -86.49 19.38 46.54
N GLU A 531 -85.52 18.57 46.97
CA GLU A 531 -85.27 17.25 46.36
C GLU A 531 -86.49 16.31 46.50
N ASP A 532 -87.28 16.48 47.57
CA ASP A 532 -88.44 15.64 47.89
C ASP A 532 -89.79 16.28 47.51
N SER A 533 -89.82 17.48 46.92
CA SER A 533 -91.05 18.26 46.68
C SER A 533 -91.05 18.95 45.31
N ALA A 534 -92.12 18.76 44.52
CA ALA A 534 -92.21 19.31 43.17
C ALA A 534 -92.39 20.84 43.14
N GLU A 535 -93.09 21.42 44.13
CA GLU A 535 -93.38 22.84 44.21
C GLU A 535 -93.57 23.26 45.68
N GLN A 536 -92.90 24.36 46.08
CA GLN A 536 -93.11 24.98 47.40
C GLN A 536 -93.28 26.49 47.26
N VAL A 537 -94.14 27.08 48.10
CA VAL A 537 -94.37 28.53 48.13
C VAL A 537 -94.08 29.06 49.52
N LEU A 538 -93.17 30.02 49.61
CA LEU A 538 -92.77 30.69 50.84
C LEU A 538 -93.15 32.16 50.77
N ASN A 539 -93.55 32.74 51.89
CA ASN A 539 -93.62 34.19 52.04
C ASN A 539 -92.38 34.63 52.81
N LEU A 540 -91.51 35.39 52.16
CA LEU A 540 -90.20 35.81 52.65
C LEU A 540 -90.14 37.33 52.68
N VAL A 541 -89.42 37.88 53.64
CA VAL A 541 -89.15 39.30 53.71
C VAL A 541 -87.71 39.54 53.23
N THR A 542 -87.56 40.40 52.23
CA THR A 542 -86.22 40.81 51.77
C THR A 542 -85.45 41.47 52.91
N SER A 543 -84.12 41.50 52.84
CA SER A 543 -83.26 42.23 53.80
C SER A 543 -83.61 43.73 53.95
N ARG A 544 -84.42 44.28 53.03
CA ARG A 544 -84.94 45.66 53.06
C ARG A 544 -86.40 45.79 53.53
N GLY A 545 -87.03 44.73 54.02
CA GLY A 545 -88.37 44.75 54.60
C GLY A 545 -89.54 44.63 53.62
N VAL A 546 -89.28 44.25 52.36
CA VAL A 546 -90.35 44.02 51.36
C VAL A 546 -90.82 42.57 51.44
N PRO A 547 -92.12 42.29 51.69
CA PRO A 547 -92.66 40.94 51.67
C PRO A 547 -92.81 40.44 50.23
N LEU A 548 -92.36 39.21 49.98
CA LEU A 548 -92.40 38.55 48.69
C LEU A 548 -92.92 37.12 48.87
N SER A 549 -93.63 36.63 47.86
CA SER A 549 -93.94 35.23 47.70
C SER A 549 -92.92 34.59 46.75
N ALA A 550 -92.15 33.62 47.24
CA ALA A 550 -91.20 32.84 46.46
C ALA A 550 -91.83 31.48 46.14
N LYS A 551 -92.21 31.27 44.88
CA LYS A 551 -92.63 29.98 44.35
C LYS A 551 -91.41 29.26 43.79
N MET A 552 -91.08 28.13 44.37
CA MET A 552 -89.91 27.32 44.06
C MET A 552 -90.37 26.06 43.35
N THR A 553 -89.87 25.83 42.15
CA THR A 553 -90.17 24.67 41.31
C THR A 553 -88.87 24.00 40.90
N GLN A 554 -88.81 22.69 41.04
CA GLN A 554 -87.65 21.93 40.58
C GLN A 554 -87.56 22.01 39.05
N TRP A 555 -86.39 22.35 38.52
CA TRP A 555 -86.15 22.32 37.08
C TRP A 555 -85.96 20.86 36.65
N GLY A 556 -86.74 20.40 35.68
CA GLY A 556 -86.94 18.97 35.38
C GLY A 556 -85.69 18.11 35.23
N ARG A 557 -85.86 16.80 35.56
CA ARG A 557 -84.92 15.66 35.52
C ARG A 557 -83.81 15.59 36.60
N GLY A 558 -84.06 16.12 37.81
CA GLY A 558 -83.30 15.69 39.00
C GLY A 558 -81.85 16.18 39.07
N ASP A 559 -81.49 17.22 38.33
CA ASP A 559 -80.14 17.84 38.34
C ASP A 559 -79.91 18.77 39.55
N GLY A 560 -80.75 18.70 40.59
CA GLY A 560 -80.64 19.53 41.80
C GLY A 560 -80.91 21.04 41.61
N ARG A 561 -81.28 21.48 40.40
CA ARG A 561 -81.52 22.90 40.09
C ARG A 561 -82.95 23.31 40.40
N VAL A 562 -83.10 24.47 41.02
CA VAL A 562 -84.39 25.01 41.43
C VAL A 562 -84.64 26.34 40.73
N VAL A 563 -85.79 26.47 40.09
CA VAL A 563 -86.28 27.78 39.63
C VAL A 563 -87.15 28.39 40.69
N ILE A 564 -86.88 29.66 40.97
CA ILE A 564 -87.58 30.45 41.97
C ILE A 564 -88.21 31.63 41.25
N GLU A 565 -89.52 31.66 41.30
CA GLU A 565 -90.36 32.75 40.83
C GLU A 565 -90.74 33.62 42.03
N LEU A 566 -90.34 34.89 41.99
CA LEU A 566 -90.59 35.87 43.04
C LEU A 566 -91.79 36.75 42.65
N ARG A 567 -92.79 36.86 43.51
CA ARG A 567 -94.00 37.67 43.30
C ARG A 567 -94.25 38.57 44.51
N ASP A 568 -94.88 39.71 44.28
CA ASP A 568 -95.35 40.60 45.36
C ASP A 568 -96.66 40.03 45.96
N SER A 569 -96.76 39.92 47.28
CA SER A 569 -97.76 39.12 48.00
C SER A 569 -99.14 39.78 48.16
N THR A 570 -99.60 40.59 47.19
CA THR A 570 -100.85 41.37 47.29
C THR A 570 -101.98 41.01 46.29
N MET A 571 -101.90 39.89 45.54
CA MET A 571 -102.95 39.49 44.59
C MET A 571 -103.19 37.96 44.48
N PRO A 572 -104.43 37.47 44.20
CA PRO A 572 -104.80 36.04 44.24
C PRO A 572 -104.49 35.28 42.94
N VAL A 573 -104.31 33.95 43.06
CA VAL A 573 -103.78 33.02 42.04
C VAL A 573 -104.84 32.00 41.60
N GLU A 574 -105.01 31.82 40.28
CA GLU A 574 -105.58 30.60 39.66
C GLU A 574 -104.45 29.80 38.98
N GLY A 575 -104.32 28.51 39.35
CA GLY A 575 -103.43 27.52 38.73
C GLY A 575 -104.10 26.75 37.59
N VAL A 576 -103.57 25.67 36.99
CA VAL A 576 -102.38 24.83 37.17
C VAL A 576 -102.20 24.10 35.80
N SER A 577 -100.98 23.65 35.50
CA SER A 577 -100.66 22.27 35.06
C SER A 577 -100.13 22.05 33.63
N TYR A 578 -98.90 21.53 33.59
CA TYR A 578 -98.26 20.82 32.48
C TYR A 578 -98.19 19.32 32.81
N ALA A 579 -98.42 18.48 31.80
CA ALA A 579 -98.17 17.04 31.85
C ALA A 579 -96.81 16.69 31.21
N SER A 580 -96.06 15.83 31.90
CA SER A 580 -94.94 15.00 31.41
C SER A 580 -95.45 13.94 30.41
N ASP A 581 -94.70 13.15 29.68
CA ASP A 581 -93.33 12.63 29.74
C ASP A 581 -93.05 11.95 28.38
N GLU A 582 -91.79 11.65 28.05
CA GLU A 582 -91.35 10.33 27.58
C GLU A 582 -89.89 10.34 27.10
N ALA A 583 -89.11 9.42 27.67
CA ALA A 583 -87.75 9.07 27.32
C ALA A 583 -87.73 7.68 26.67
N VAL A 584 -86.93 7.53 25.61
CA VAL A 584 -86.71 6.26 24.89
C VAL A 584 -85.39 5.64 25.34
N GLN A 585 -85.44 4.34 25.68
CA GLN A 585 -84.29 3.47 25.97
C GLN A 585 -83.55 3.02 24.69
N PRO A 586 -82.25 2.67 24.76
CA PRO A 586 -81.60 1.82 23.76
C PRO A 586 -81.35 0.40 24.28
N THR A 587 -81.67 -0.59 23.43
CA THR A 587 -81.54 -2.03 23.64
C THR A 587 -80.16 -2.59 23.30
N SER A 588 -79.85 -3.70 23.98
CA SER A 588 -78.62 -4.50 24.04
C SER A 588 -78.30 -5.35 22.81
N ILE A 589 -77.00 -5.63 22.60
CA ILE A 589 -76.51 -6.79 21.84
C ILE A 589 -75.50 -7.54 22.74
N GLY A 590 -75.93 -8.66 23.31
CA GLY A 590 -75.06 -9.66 23.96
C GLY A 590 -75.39 -11.01 23.34
N ASP A 591 -74.43 -11.59 22.61
CA ASP A 591 -74.33 -13.04 22.31
C ASP A 591 -73.13 -13.40 21.38
N ALA A 592 -72.37 -12.42 20.86
CA ALA A 592 -71.20 -12.69 19.99
C ALA A 592 -69.85 -12.94 20.73
N ALA A 593 -69.77 -12.68 22.03
CA ALA A 593 -68.48 -12.66 22.77
C ALA A 593 -68.00 -14.04 23.27
N ALA A 594 -68.89 -15.03 23.41
CA ALA A 594 -68.56 -16.33 23.98
C ALA A 594 -67.86 -17.28 22.98
N THR A 595 -68.22 -17.18 21.70
CA THR A 595 -67.72 -18.08 20.63
C THR A 595 -66.29 -17.74 20.19
N GLU A 596 -65.91 -16.46 20.26
CA GLU A 596 -64.59 -15.98 19.81
C GLU A 596 -63.48 -16.24 20.84
N ALA A 597 -63.82 -16.37 22.13
CA ALA A 597 -62.89 -16.74 23.19
C ALA A 597 -62.46 -18.22 23.09
N GLN A 598 -63.42 -19.13 22.84
CA GLN A 598 -63.17 -20.57 22.71
C GLN A 598 -62.31 -20.94 21.48
N VAL A 599 -62.49 -20.22 20.36
CA VAL A 599 -61.69 -20.41 19.15
C VAL A 599 -60.23 -19.97 19.35
N ARG A 600 -60.01 -18.89 20.10
CA ARG A 600 -58.66 -18.40 20.43
C ARG A 600 -57.91 -19.35 21.36
N GLU A 601 -58.61 -20.00 22.28
CA GLU A 601 -58.01 -20.98 23.19
C GLU A 601 -57.52 -22.22 22.44
N ARG A 602 -58.37 -22.83 21.59
CA ARG A 602 -57.99 -23.98 20.76
C ARG A 602 -56.80 -23.71 19.84
N PHE A 603 -56.71 -22.52 19.24
CA PHE A 603 -55.57 -22.16 18.39
C PHE A 603 -54.23 -22.12 19.15
N ARG A 604 -54.26 -21.74 20.44
CA ARG A 604 -53.06 -21.68 21.28
C ARG A 604 -52.58 -23.09 21.64
N ASP A 605 -53.51 -24.01 21.87
CA ASP A 605 -53.21 -25.42 22.16
C ASP A 605 -52.53 -26.07 20.95
N GLU A 606 -53.10 -25.90 19.75
CA GLU A 606 -52.55 -26.45 18.50
C GLU A 606 -51.13 -25.94 18.18
N LEU A 607 -50.81 -24.69 18.53
CA LEU A 607 -49.46 -24.14 18.35
C LEU A 607 -48.43 -24.77 19.27
N VAL A 608 -48.81 -25.05 20.52
CA VAL A 608 -47.93 -25.71 21.49
C VAL A 608 -47.75 -27.18 21.12
N ASP A 609 -48.84 -27.85 20.74
CA ASP A 609 -48.83 -29.24 20.28
C ASP A 609 -47.95 -29.43 19.05
N LEU A 610 -48.05 -28.55 18.04
CA LEU A 610 -47.16 -28.58 16.89
C LEU A 610 -45.70 -28.35 17.31
N MET A 611 -45.43 -27.39 18.19
CA MET A 611 -44.08 -27.10 18.65
C MET A 611 -43.43 -28.28 19.39
N LEU A 612 -44.19 -28.97 20.25
CA LEU A 612 -43.72 -30.15 20.98
C LEU A 612 -43.44 -31.31 20.03
N ALA A 613 -44.34 -31.58 19.09
CA ALA A 613 -44.15 -32.61 18.07
C ALA A 613 -42.89 -32.37 17.21
N LEU A 614 -42.58 -31.10 16.91
CA LEU A 614 -41.38 -30.74 16.15
C LEU A 614 -40.08 -31.00 16.90
N ILE A 615 -40.05 -30.68 18.19
CA ILE A 615 -38.88 -30.92 19.04
C ILE A 615 -38.66 -32.42 19.20
N GLU A 616 -39.72 -33.17 19.47
CA GLU A 616 -39.64 -34.62 19.61
C GLU A 616 -39.16 -35.28 18.32
N THR A 617 -39.70 -34.87 17.17
CA THR A 617 -39.27 -35.38 15.86
C THR A 617 -37.79 -35.08 15.59
N TRP A 618 -37.35 -33.87 15.91
CA TRP A 618 -35.95 -33.46 15.76
C TRP A 618 -35.02 -34.28 16.68
N GLU A 619 -35.36 -34.39 17.96
CA GLU A 619 -34.54 -35.10 18.95
C GLU A 619 -34.44 -36.59 18.61
N ARG A 620 -35.52 -37.23 18.14
CA ARG A 620 -35.50 -38.62 17.68
C ARG A 620 -34.68 -38.80 16.39
N ALA A 621 -34.82 -37.91 15.42
CA ALA A 621 -34.17 -38.07 14.11
C ALA A 621 -32.67 -37.71 14.12
N THR A 622 -32.26 -36.77 14.97
CA THR A 622 -30.89 -36.24 14.97
C THR A 622 -30.07 -36.57 16.21
N GLY A 623 -30.72 -37.00 17.31
CA GLY A 623 -30.08 -37.16 18.62
C GLY A 623 -29.65 -35.84 19.28
N SER A 624 -29.95 -34.70 18.65
CA SER A 624 -29.52 -33.37 19.07
C SER A 624 -30.59 -32.65 19.88
N SER A 625 -30.17 -31.85 20.86
CA SER A 625 -31.11 -31.11 21.73
C SER A 625 -31.90 -30.02 20.99
N ARG A 626 -33.06 -29.65 21.53
CA ARG A 626 -33.85 -28.49 21.07
C ARG A 626 -33.09 -27.16 20.94
N ILE A 627 -32.00 -26.95 21.70
CA ILE A 627 -31.16 -25.75 21.58
C ILE A 627 -30.37 -25.77 20.27
N GLU A 628 -29.95 -26.95 19.83
CA GLU A 628 -29.29 -27.12 18.55
C GLU A 628 -30.27 -26.92 17.38
N LEU A 629 -31.54 -27.33 17.53
CA LEU A 629 -32.62 -26.98 16.59
C LEU A 629 -32.78 -25.47 16.45
N ALA A 630 -32.79 -24.73 17.57
CA ALA A 630 -32.85 -23.27 17.56
C ALA A 630 -31.65 -22.65 16.81
N GLN A 631 -30.44 -23.15 17.08
CA GLN A 631 -29.21 -22.64 16.46
C GLN A 631 -29.12 -22.96 14.97
N LYS A 632 -29.44 -24.20 14.56
CA LYS A 632 -29.37 -24.64 13.16
C LYS A 632 -30.46 -24.00 12.30
N SER A 633 -31.68 -23.90 12.81
CA SER A 633 -32.78 -23.26 12.07
C SER A 633 -32.57 -21.75 11.92
N ARG A 634 -31.83 -21.11 12.84
CA ARG A 634 -31.66 -19.64 12.95
C ARG A 634 -32.99 -18.87 13.06
N ILE A 635 -34.09 -19.57 13.34
CA ILE A 635 -35.41 -18.98 13.55
C ILE A 635 -35.51 -18.41 14.96
N TRP A 636 -34.94 -19.12 15.93
CA TRP A 636 -34.97 -18.78 17.35
C TRP A 636 -33.58 -18.33 17.81
N ARG A 637 -33.49 -17.17 18.48
CA ARG A 637 -32.20 -16.68 19.04
C ARG A 637 -31.82 -17.49 20.27
N VAL A 638 -30.55 -17.92 20.32
CA VAL A 638 -29.94 -18.61 21.45
C VAL A 638 -29.02 -17.64 22.20
N ASN A 639 -29.25 -17.50 23.50
CA ASN A 639 -28.45 -16.66 24.41
C ASN A 639 -27.81 -17.53 25.51
N ILE A 640 -26.79 -17.02 26.19
CA ILE A 640 -26.19 -17.67 27.36
C ILE A 640 -26.77 -17.02 28.62
N ASP A 641 -27.47 -17.81 29.44
CA ASP A 641 -28.01 -17.40 30.74
C ASP A 641 -27.41 -18.31 31.83
N ASP A 642 -26.79 -17.73 32.86
CA ASP A 642 -26.15 -18.47 33.97
C ASP A 642 -25.24 -19.62 33.51
N GLY A 643 -24.45 -19.39 32.45
CA GLY A 643 -23.51 -20.37 31.90
C GLY A 643 -24.15 -21.50 31.06
N ARG A 644 -25.44 -21.45 30.75
CA ARG A 644 -26.13 -22.42 29.89
C ARG A 644 -26.79 -21.76 28.68
N LEU A 645 -26.71 -22.42 27.52
CA LEU A 645 -27.37 -21.96 26.30
C LEU A 645 -28.90 -22.13 26.43
N ARG A 646 -29.66 -21.06 26.18
CA ARG A 646 -31.12 -21.05 26.23
C ARG A 646 -31.74 -20.34 25.03
N ALA A 647 -32.87 -20.86 24.57
CA ALA A 647 -33.70 -20.26 23.52
C ALA A 647 -35.00 -19.72 24.12
N ARG A 648 -34.93 -18.63 24.92
CA ARG A 648 -36.06 -18.13 25.74
C ARG A 648 -37.36 -17.91 24.96
N ALA A 649 -37.28 -17.45 23.71
CA ALA A 649 -38.46 -17.22 22.88
C ALA A 649 -39.13 -18.53 22.45
N MET A 650 -38.35 -19.56 22.17
CA MET A 650 -38.81 -20.90 21.78
C MET A 650 -39.42 -21.64 22.98
N GLU A 651 -38.81 -21.53 24.17
CA GLU A 651 -39.28 -22.19 25.41
C GLU A 651 -40.70 -21.77 25.83
N ARG A 652 -41.14 -20.57 25.41
CA ARG A 652 -42.50 -20.08 25.66
C ARG A 652 -43.59 -20.82 24.87
N TYR A 653 -43.21 -21.57 23.83
CA TYR A 653 -44.12 -22.38 23.01
C TYR A 653 -44.19 -23.84 23.47
N LEU A 654 -43.59 -24.18 24.63
CA LEU A 654 -43.65 -25.52 25.21
C LEU A 654 -44.83 -25.70 26.19
N ALA A 655 -45.53 -24.63 26.53
CA ALA A 655 -46.70 -24.67 27.42
C ALA A 655 -47.66 -23.51 27.12
N VAL A 656 -48.95 -23.80 27.05
CA VAL A 656 -50.01 -22.82 26.72
C VAL A 656 -50.02 -21.64 27.70
N ALA A 657 -49.74 -21.88 28.98
CA ALA A 657 -49.63 -20.87 30.02
C ALA A 657 -48.48 -19.86 29.81
N LYS A 658 -47.40 -20.25 29.13
CA LYS A 658 -46.22 -19.40 28.88
C LYS A 658 -46.26 -18.70 27.51
N LEU A 659 -47.22 -19.09 26.67
CA LEU A 659 -47.38 -18.60 25.30
C LEU A 659 -47.79 -17.11 25.32
N PRO A 660 -47.11 -16.22 24.55
CA PRO A 660 -47.48 -14.80 24.47
C PRO A 660 -48.96 -14.59 24.09
N ARG A 661 -49.57 -13.47 24.50
CA ARG A 661 -50.96 -13.13 24.10
C ARG A 661 -51.13 -13.11 22.58
N ASN A 662 -50.13 -12.60 21.85
CA ASN A 662 -50.05 -12.66 20.39
C ASN A 662 -48.91 -13.60 19.95
N PRO A 663 -49.19 -14.89 19.69
CA PRO A 663 -48.15 -15.86 19.33
C PRO A 663 -47.62 -15.64 17.91
N ARG A 664 -46.30 -15.83 17.73
CA ARG A 664 -45.62 -15.79 16.43
C ARG A 664 -45.76 -17.12 15.71
N TRP A 665 -46.99 -17.45 15.33
CA TRP A 665 -47.32 -18.72 14.67
C TRP A 665 -46.51 -18.99 13.39
N ARG A 666 -46.12 -17.93 12.65
CA ARG A 666 -45.27 -18.04 11.45
C ARG A 666 -43.86 -18.57 11.74
N ASP A 667 -43.33 -18.32 12.93
CA ASP A 667 -42.00 -18.82 13.32
C ASP A 667 -42.08 -20.31 13.69
N VAL A 668 -43.20 -20.74 14.30
CA VAL A 668 -43.51 -22.17 14.54
C VAL A 668 -43.66 -22.93 13.22
N LEU A 669 -44.41 -22.38 12.25
CA LEU A 669 -44.54 -22.99 10.93
C LEU A 669 -43.22 -23.04 10.14
N ARG A 670 -42.40 -21.98 10.19
CA ARG A 670 -41.06 -22.00 9.59
C ARG A 670 -40.17 -23.07 10.24
N THR A 671 -40.31 -23.28 11.55
CA THR A 671 -39.63 -24.37 12.26
C THR A 671 -40.14 -25.72 11.76
N ALA A 672 -41.45 -25.85 11.49
CA ALA A 672 -42.04 -27.07 10.94
C ALA A 672 -41.47 -27.45 9.58
N TYR A 673 -41.44 -26.50 8.64
CA TYR A 673 -40.86 -26.73 7.32
C TYR A 673 -39.36 -27.04 7.39
N PHE A 674 -38.64 -26.39 8.31
CA PHE A 674 -37.22 -26.69 8.53
C PHE A 674 -37.04 -28.15 8.97
N VAL A 675 -37.75 -28.61 10.00
CA VAL A 675 -37.67 -30.00 10.49
C VAL A 675 -38.10 -31.00 9.42
N LEU A 676 -39.20 -30.75 8.71
CA LEU A 676 -39.68 -31.61 7.61
C LEU A 676 -38.66 -31.74 6.47
N SER A 677 -37.87 -30.68 6.21
CA SER A 677 -36.85 -30.68 5.16
C SER A 677 -35.51 -31.30 5.58
N GLN A 678 -35.14 -31.20 6.87
CA GLN A 678 -33.82 -31.59 7.36
C GLN A 678 -33.79 -33.00 7.99
N CYS A 679 -34.92 -33.49 8.48
CA CYS A 679 -34.98 -34.79 9.14
C CYS A 679 -35.47 -35.88 8.18
N ALA A 680 -34.70 -36.96 8.06
CA ALA A 680 -35.17 -38.21 7.49
C ALA A 680 -36.07 -38.90 8.53
N MET A 681 -37.32 -39.19 8.16
CA MET A 681 -38.34 -39.74 9.07
C MET A 681 -39.26 -40.70 8.33
N GLU A 682 -39.87 -41.63 9.07
CA GLU A 682 -40.87 -42.57 8.54
C GLU A 682 -42.09 -41.82 7.98
N VAL A 683 -42.74 -42.44 6.98
CA VAL A 683 -43.86 -41.82 6.25
C VAL A 683 -45.01 -41.44 7.20
N GLU A 684 -45.32 -42.29 8.17
CA GLU A 684 -46.40 -42.05 9.14
C GLU A 684 -46.10 -40.85 10.06
N ALA A 685 -44.85 -40.70 10.51
CA ALA A 685 -44.42 -39.55 11.31
C ALA A 685 -44.47 -38.24 10.50
N ARG A 686 -44.08 -38.29 9.22
CA ARG A 686 -44.17 -37.15 8.30
C ARG A 686 -45.61 -36.72 8.06
N GLU A 687 -46.51 -37.67 7.81
CA GLU A 687 -47.95 -37.38 7.62
C GLU A 687 -48.62 -36.87 8.90
N GLY A 688 -48.23 -37.39 10.07
CA GLY A 688 -48.68 -36.89 11.36
C GLY A 688 -48.28 -35.43 11.61
N LEU A 689 -47.03 -35.07 11.29
CA LEU A 689 -46.53 -33.72 11.44
C LEU A 689 -47.16 -32.75 10.43
N GLN A 690 -47.36 -33.19 9.18
CA GLN A 690 -48.02 -32.41 8.14
C GLN A 690 -49.48 -32.10 8.50
N ARG A 691 -50.23 -33.07 9.06
CA ARG A 691 -51.60 -32.84 9.55
C ARG A 691 -51.66 -31.74 10.61
N ARG A 692 -50.72 -31.71 11.56
CA ARG A 692 -50.66 -30.66 12.60
C ARG A 692 -50.33 -29.28 12.01
N VAL A 693 -49.47 -29.23 10.99
CA VAL A 693 -49.20 -27.99 10.23
C VAL A 693 -50.46 -27.47 9.54
N ASP A 694 -51.22 -28.36 8.90
CA ASP A 694 -52.46 -28.01 8.20
C ASP A 694 -53.55 -27.54 9.17
N THR A 695 -53.66 -28.15 10.35
CA THR A 695 -54.56 -27.71 11.43
C THR A 695 -54.25 -26.27 11.84
N VAL A 696 -52.97 -25.94 12.11
CA VAL A 696 -52.57 -24.57 12.48
C VAL A 696 -52.85 -23.58 11.34
N LEU A 697 -52.62 -23.98 10.08
CA LEU A 697 -52.93 -23.14 8.92
C LEU A 697 -54.44 -22.90 8.74
N ALA A 698 -55.31 -23.86 9.06
CA ALA A 698 -56.75 -23.73 8.95
C ALA A 698 -57.30 -22.60 9.85
N TYR A 699 -56.75 -22.45 11.06
CA TYR A 699 -57.12 -21.35 11.96
C TYR A 699 -56.70 -19.97 11.43
N THR A 700 -55.63 -19.89 10.64
CA THR A 700 -55.19 -18.62 10.04
C THR A 700 -56.05 -18.19 8.85
N ARG A 701 -56.72 -19.13 8.17
CA ARG A 701 -57.64 -18.83 7.06
C ARG A 701 -59.04 -18.42 7.53
N ARG A 702 -59.50 -18.88 8.69
CA ARG A 702 -60.83 -18.53 9.25
C ARG A 702 -60.92 -17.10 9.84
N ASN A 703 -59.79 -16.42 10.06
CA ASN A 703 -59.73 -15.04 10.60
C ASN A 703 -59.17 -14.02 9.59
N ALA A 704 -59.21 -14.32 8.29
CA ALA A 704 -58.90 -13.34 7.26
C ALA A 704 -60.17 -12.52 6.94
N PRO A 705 -60.15 -11.18 7.03
CA PRO A 705 -61.26 -10.38 6.49
C PRO A 705 -61.32 -10.61 4.98
N ALA A 706 -62.51 -10.89 4.45
CA ALA A 706 -62.80 -10.81 3.02
C ALA A 706 -62.79 -9.35 2.55
#